data_AF-A0A167TQU4-F1
#
_entry.id   AF-A0A167TQU4-F1
#
_cell.length_a   1.000
_cell.length_b   1.000
_cell.length_c   1.000
_cell.angle_alpha   90.00
_cell.angle_beta   90.00
_cell.angle_gamma   90.00
#
_symmetry.space_group_name_H-M   'P 1'
#
loop_
_entity.id
_entity.type
_entity.pdbx_description
1 polymer ?
#
loop_
_entity_poly.entity_id
_entity_poly.type
_entity_poly.pdbx_seq_one_letter_code
_entity_poly.pdbx_strand_id
1 'polypeptide(L)'
;MDFLPLPKDPTFPTPETPFLSSQNWDFGPFRGFLDRKYQDLGLTNAPQLPTTHALLTLPLQRIFDAVPAAKLQSFVQTWLFFGLLAEFLSLNELEDGTRLVSLDQAREEMAELYREFSTTGDDGQKLLTAAPILGKADMFVERVKLAGELAPRFHYLHACLTRSVQVVNNTFNQLDYAIRYSVAGLGELFMTNIYASSHLVTPRIVLPTSSFNWFRDYLRAGNDVEKHMLSVGWCPSEVEKLRNLFQGVASLHYVTRLRPRTRPGDHVRCANYACRAFQIDIEQYKPRHAMEGCQCDDVHVDEAELVRALRGTTSYPVLKIDIGPDGAGPANVTLETYRPGVNYVALSHVWADGLGNPRINALPHCQVMRIAKAVAELNRTMNESKDDPETEYRVWVDTICCPVELEGKAIALERIADVYKNSTHVLILDSSLTCMDTTTSDLAEMLLRTFSCSAWMRRLWTLQEAILPKNLCIQFQDKAASAADLMRDLYIEGIKDMRRLRIWHDLLNEFNYLQNFEQASRGLDDSYHRPQLVVLQRAIHFRTVSVSSDEPLCIAVLMNLQIEGLTLMTDGQERMARVWAALAETLCGISTSVVFYLEETLSLKGWRWAPKSLLGSLGEDSTLGMDERSLRFSVPLPVTPQSVGMPTPRGFRMRAQGGLLRVAPLRENFSVLPWKGVTKRSIEAHVLIHREATDDWYRIADWHRSRKLGTWTEEERKAYDEAHPTPMFDCIRSDSAALVFNKFDVDAEVNVAILGKAQECADDGDEEEEEGGEGQQRAMLFERERTVMCWRLGEQEVALLNKVIVIANRLADDQVTANLLACGEEAGPERDNCLAEVRSWLEKTVDREWKQDPEFAQLVASAGKSTLAKTVIAKLPNFVRFSVDKIIRDKYGLYGIDFARDKYSGYLDEAQAQIKTELAALLREGTRDAVLDLSFWNRAYRDEYKAIIEKAGGRWVLVFLDAGKELLWSRIQGRRTARDRIPVESGARDGDSAYDIEPETFEMYWNGFEPPNGEEEIRYVVT
;
A
#
# COMPACT_ATOMS: atom_id res chain seq x y z
N MET A 1 15.44 16.22 -15.07
CA MET A 1 16.35 15.55 -14.09
C MET A 1 17.34 14.64 -14.78
N ASP A 2 18.14 15.24 -15.64
CA ASP A 2 19.11 14.63 -16.56
C ASP A 2 20.37 14.05 -15.90
N PHE A 3 20.63 14.36 -14.64
CA PHE A 3 21.74 13.76 -13.89
C PHE A 3 21.43 12.38 -13.31
N LEU A 4 20.17 11.93 -13.25
CA LEU A 4 19.85 10.63 -12.66
C LEU A 4 20.38 9.49 -13.55
N PRO A 5 20.78 8.34 -12.96
CA PRO A 5 21.48 7.30 -13.71
C PRO A 5 20.50 6.55 -14.64
N LEU A 6 20.93 6.29 -15.88
CA LEU A 6 20.15 5.58 -16.88
C LEU A 6 20.79 4.22 -17.21
N PRO A 7 19.98 3.19 -17.53
CA PRO A 7 20.50 1.98 -18.14
C PRO A 7 21.01 2.27 -19.57
N LYS A 8 21.78 1.32 -20.12
CA LYS A 8 22.41 1.46 -21.45
C LYS A 8 21.39 1.62 -22.60
N ASP A 9 20.22 0.97 -22.49
CA ASP A 9 19.10 1.05 -23.44
C ASP A 9 17.80 1.38 -22.67
N PRO A 10 17.54 2.66 -22.34
CA PRO A 10 16.35 3.05 -21.59
C PRO A 10 15.10 2.96 -22.46
N THR A 11 14.02 2.41 -21.91
CA THR A 11 12.75 2.21 -22.63
C THR A 11 11.91 3.47 -22.83
N PHE A 12 12.21 4.56 -22.13
CA PHE A 12 11.60 5.88 -22.29
C PHE A 12 12.52 6.98 -21.75
N PRO A 13 12.40 8.22 -22.26
CA PRO A 13 13.27 9.31 -21.87
C PRO A 13 13.04 9.76 -20.41
N THR A 14 13.96 10.59 -19.94
CA THR A 14 13.80 11.33 -18.69
C THR A 14 12.84 12.50 -18.92
N PRO A 15 11.80 12.69 -18.10
CA PRO A 15 10.89 13.82 -18.25
C PRO A 15 11.62 15.15 -18.20
N GLU A 16 11.26 16.04 -19.12
CA GLU A 16 11.65 17.44 -19.07
C GLU A 16 10.96 18.15 -17.91
N THR A 17 11.67 19.06 -17.26
CA THR A 17 11.12 19.83 -16.14
C THR A 17 11.08 21.29 -16.53
N PRO A 18 9.93 21.98 -16.48
CA PRO A 18 9.88 23.39 -16.83
C PRO A 18 10.57 24.26 -15.78
N PHE A 19 11.23 25.34 -16.22
CA PHE A 19 11.75 26.37 -15.34
C PHE A 19 10.61 27.35 -15.00
N LEU A 20 10.11 27.30 -13.77
CA LEU A 20 8.94 28.05 -13.30
C LEU A 20 9.25 29.13 -12.26
N SER A 21 10.48 29.17 -11.72
CA SER A 21 10.88 30.13 -10.69
C SER A 21 10.67 31.57 -11.19
N SER A 22 9.68 32.25 -10.62
CA SER A 22 9.29 33.62 -11.01
C SER A 22 9.96 34.71 -10.16
N GLN A 23 10.61 34.32 -9.07
CA GLN A 23 11.36 35.22 -8.20
C GLN A 23 12.80 34.72 -8.04
N ASN A 24 13.72 35.64 -7.78
CA ASN A 24 15.07 35.28 -7.35
C ASN A 24 15.04 34.88 -5.87
N TRP A 25 15.82 33.87 -5.54
CA TRP A 25 16.16 33.47 -4.17
C TRP A 25 16.61 34.69 -3.32
N ASP A 26 16.13 34.76 -2.08
CA ASP A 26 16.28 35.94 -1.21
C ASP A 26 17.55 35.94 -0.36
N PHE A 27 18.38 34.89 -0.44
CA PHE A 27 19.62 34.71 0.33
C PHE A 27 19.45 34.70 1.85
N GLY A 28 18.21 34.59 2.36
CA GLY A 28 17.95 34.46 3.79
C GLY A 28 18.07 33.01 4.27
N PRO A 29 17.86 32.75 5.58
CA PRO A 29 17.94 31.40 6.13
C PRO A 29 16.95 30.45 5.45
N PHE A 30 17.41 29.30 4.97
CA PHE A 30 16.61 28.36 4.18
C PHE A 30 15.34 27.91 4.90
N ARG A 31 15.45 27.55 6.19
CA ARG A 31 14.32 27.00 6.95
C ARG A 31 13.18 28.01 7.12
N GLY A 32 13.50 29.29 7.26
CA GLY A 32 12.51 30.37 7.45
C GLY A 32 11.86 30.88 6.17
N PHE A 33 12.12 30.29 4.99
CA PHE A 33 11.58 30.82 3.73
C PHE A 33 10.05 30.86 3.71
N LEU A 34 9.38 29.78 4.15
CA LEU A 34 7.92 29.74 4.24
C LEU A 34 7.37 30.83 5.17
N ASP A 35 8.02 31.06 6.31
CA ASP A 35 7.62 32.08 7.28
C ASP A 35 7.75 33.50 6.72
N ARG A 36 8.74 33.72 5.85
CA ARG A 36 8.97 35.01 5.18
C ARG A 36 8.05 35.24 3.98
N LYS A 37 7.63 34.16 3.29
CA LYS A 37 7.03 34.23 1.95
C LYS A 37 5.64 33.60 1.81
N TYR A 38 5.00 33.15 2.90
CA TYR A 38 3.66 32.55 2.84
C TYR A 38 2.60 33.44 2.17
N GLN A 39 2.74 34.76 2.25
CA GLN A 39 1.84 35.72 1.61
C GLN A 39 1.87 35.61 0.07
N ASP A 40 3.00 35.20 -0.53
CA ASP A 40 3.12 34.98 -1.97
C ASP A 40 2.22 33.82 -2.44
N LEU A 41 1.94 32.87 -1.54
CA LEU A 41 1.01 31.76 -1.75
C LEU A 41 -0.46 32.17 -1.55
N GLY A 42 -0.73 33.41 -1.10
CA GLY A 42 -2.08 33.88 -0.76
C GLY A 42 -2.57 33.39 0.60
N LEU A 43 -1.67 32.94 1.48
CA LEU A 43 -2.02 32.47 2.81
C LEU A 43 -2.05 33.63 3.82
N THR A 44 -2.95 33.55 4.80
CA THR A 44 -3.10 34.56 5.86
C THR A 44 -2.10 34.37 7.00
N ASN A 45 -1.65 33.15 7.24
CA ASN A 45 -0.64 32.80 8.24
C ASN A 45 0.35 31.78 7.66
N ALA A 46 1.57 31.76 8.19
CA ALA A 46 2.58 30.76 7.83
C ALA A 46 2.14 29.35 8.31
N PRO A 47 2.09 28.35 7.41
CA PRO A 47 1.79 26.98 7.79
C PRO A 47 2.84 26.44 8.77
N GLN A 48 2.38 25.87 9.88
CA GLN A 48 3.26 25.24 10.86
C GLN A 48 3.64 23.83 10.38
N LEU A 49 4.93 23.62 10.16
CA LEU A 49 5.46 22.31 9.80
C LEU A 49 5.64 21.44 11.06
N PRO A 50 5.31 20.15 11.03
CA PRO A 50 5.47 19.27 12.19
C PRO A 50 6.93 19.24 12.66
N THR A 51 7.13 19.35 13.98
CA THR A 51 8.44 19.14 14.61
C THR A 51 8.85 17.66 14.60
N THR A 52 7.88 16.75 14.46
CA THR A 52 8.08 15.31 14.31
C THR A 52 8.47 14.93 12.89
N HIS A 53 9.19 13.82 12.70
CA HIS A 53 9.54 13.25 11.38
C HIS A 53 8.35 12.72 10.55
N ALA A 54 7.11 13.05 10.93
CA ALA A 54 5.92 12.71 10.17
C ALA A 54 5.98 13.37 8.78
N LEU A 55 5.94 12.54 7.73
CA LEU A 55 6.02 12.99 6.34
C LEU A 55 4.69 13.52 5.80
N LEU A 56 3.55 13.12 6.38
CA LEU A 56 2.23 13.61 6.00
C LEU A 56 1.45 14.07 7.23
N THR A 57 0.79 15.21 7.09
CA THR A 57 -0.28 15.61 8.01
C THR A 57 -1.45 16.12 7.19
N LEU A 58 -2.63 15.50 7.34
CA LEU A 58 -3.85 15.93 6.65
C LEU A 58 -4.11 17.45 6.79
N PRO A 59 -3.89 18.08 7.96
CA PRO A 59 -4.03 19.53 8.10
C PRO A 59 -3.10 20.32 7.16
N LEU A 60 -1.82 19.97 7.10
CA LEU A 60 -0.84 20.67 6.26
C LEU A 60 -1.12 20.46 4.77
N GLN A 61 -1.48 19.23 4.39
CA GLN A 61 -1.88 18.91 3.03
C GLN A 61 -3.09 19.74 2.59
N ARG A 62 -4.13 19.84 3.42
CA ARG A 62 -5.32 20.66 3.12
C ARG A 62 -4.99 22.14 2.91
N ILE A 63 -4.01 22.68 3.65
CA ILE A 63 -3.55 24.07 3.47
C ILE A 63 -2.91 24.24 2.09
N PHE A 64 -1.99 23.35 1.71
CA PHE A 64 -1.33 23.43 0.41
C PHE A 64 -2.27 23.12 -0.76
N ASP A 65 -3.23 22.22 -0.57
CA ASP A 65 -4.25 21.88 -1.57
C ASP A 65 -5.15 23.07 -1.93
N ALA A 66 -5.27 24.06 -1.04
CA ALA A 66 -5.99 25.31 -1.29
C ALA A 66 -5.17 26.34 -2.09
N VAL A 67 -3.85 26.15 -2.23
CA VAL A 67 -2.96 27.07 -2.96
C VAL A 67 -3.01 26.75 -4.46
N PRO A 68 -3.14 27.75 -5.35
CA PRO A 68 -3.09 27.51 -6.79
C PRO A 68 -1.78 26.83 -7.24
N ALA A 69 -1.88 25.71 -7.97
CA ALA A 69 -0.75 24.92 -8.46
C ALA A 69 0.38 25.75 -9.09
N ALA A 70 0.05 26.70 -9.97
CA ALA A 70 1.05 27.54 -10.65
C ALA A 70 1.90 28.36 -9.66
N LYS A 71 1.29 28.89 -8.59
CA LYS A 71 2.01 29.63 -7.54
C LYS A 71 2.87 28.68 -6.72
N LEU A 72 2.30 27.55 -6.30
CA LEU A 72 3.00 26.59 -5.46
C LEU A 72 4.20 25.95 -6.16
N GLN A 73 4.08 25.62 -7.45
CA GLN A 73 5.17 25.05 -8.25
C GLN A 73 6.35 26.01 -8.40
N SER A 74 6.07 27.29 -8.74
CA SER A 74 7.11 28.33 -8.79
C SER A 74 7.78 28.49 -7.42
N PHE A 75 6.98 28.63 -6.36
CA PHE A 75 7.45 28.80 -4.98
C PHE A 75 8.34 27.64 -4.51
N VAL A 76 7.91 26.39 -4.74
CA VAL A 76 8.66 25.19 -4.38
C VAL A 76 9.94 25.07 -5.21
N GLN A 77 9.94 25.45 -6.48
CA GLN A 77 11.17 25.44 -7.28
C GLN A 77 12.17 26.51 -6.79
N THR A 78 11.72 27.73 -6.50
CA THR A 78 12.57 28.78 -5.92
C THR A 78 13.14 28.33 -4.57
N TRP A 79 12.32 27.73 -3.72
CA TRP A 79 12.74 27.34 -2.37
C TRP A 79 13.54 26.04 -2.34
N LEU A 80 12.92 24.93 -2.75
CA LEU A 80 13.45 23.60 -2.50
C LEU A 80 14.42 23.13 -3.59
N PHE A 81 14.48 23.78 -4.75
CA PHE A 81 15.53 23.50 -5.73
C PHE A 81 16.66 24.53 -5.59
N PHE A 82 16.37 25.79 -5.88
CA PHE A 82 17.38 26.86 -5.88
C PHE A 82 17.85 27.26 -4.48
N GLY A 83 16.95 27.33 -3.50
CA GLY A 83 17.34 27.58 -2.11
C GLY A 83 18.19 26.46 -1.50
N LEU A 84 17.96 25.19 -1.87
CA LEU A 84 18.83 24.08 -1.44
C LEU A 84 20.22 24.18 -2.07
N LEU A 85 20.31 24.51 -3.37
CA LEU A 85 21.59 24.74 -4.04
C LEU A 85 22.37 25.86 -3.33
N ALA A 86 21.71 26.99 -3.07
CA ALA A 86 22.30 28.13 -2.37
C ALA A 86 22.74 27.76 -0.95
N GLU A 87 21.96 26.96 -0.24
CA GLU A 87 22.29 26.52 1.11
C GLU A 87 23.52 25.61 1.13
N PHE A 88 23.57 24.60 0.27
CA PHE A 88 24.72 23.68 0.20
C PHE A 88 26.00 24.36 -0.28
N LEU A 89 25.89 25.42 -1.07
CA LEU A 89 27.02 26.28 -1.47
C LEU A 89 27.34 27.39 -0.47
N SER A 90 26.68 27.40 0.69
CA SER A 90 26.91 28.39 1.75
C SER A 90 26.70 29.84 1.28
N LEU A 91 25.78 30.06 0.33
CA LEU A 91 25.41 31.39 -0.20
C LEU A 91 24.37 32.11 0.67
N ASN A 92 23.74 31.38 1.58
CA ASN A 92 22.68 31.90 2.45
C ASN A 92 23.25 32.56 3.72
N GLU A 93 22.43 33.42 4.30
CA GLU A 93 22.59 33.83 5.70
C GLU A 93 22.31 32.65 6.63
N LEU A 94 23.18 32.47 7.62
CA LEU A 94 22.94 31.53 8.71
C LEU A 94 21.90 32.09 9.68
N GLU A 95 21.36 31.25 10.56
CA GLU A 95 20.28 31.65 11.47
C GLU A 95 20.70 32.66 12.53
N ASP A 96 22.00 32.79 12.79
CA ASP A 96 22.58 33.80 13.68
C ASP A 96 22.86 35.14 12.96
N GLY A 97 22.50 35.26 11.68
CA GLY A 97 22.71 36.45 10.85
C GLY A 97 24.09 36.52 10.19
N THR A 98 24.96 35.52 10.41
CA THR A 98 26.29 35.51 9.79
C THR A 98 26.25 35.01 8.35
N ARG A 99 27.26 35.39 7.54
CA ARG A 99 27.42 34.93 6.16
C ARG A 99 28.83 34.38 5.94
N LEU A 100 28.91 33.21 5.31
CA LEU A 100 30.18 32.57 4.96
C LEU A 100 30.79 33.13 3.68
N VAL A 101 29.98 33.76 2.84
CA VAL A 101 30.38 34.49 1.63
C VAL A 101 29.72 35.87 1.64
N SER A 102 30.33 36.86 0.97
CA SER A 102 29.71 38.18 0.89
C SER A 102 28.40 38.13 0.10
N LEU A 103 27.46 39.04 0.41
CA LEU A 103 26.17 39.09 -0.30
C LEU A 103 26.34 39.36 -1.80
N ASP A 104 27.34 40.17 -2.18
CA ASP A 104 27.61 40.46 -3.60
C ASP A 104 28.15 39.22 -4.32
N GLN A 105 29.07 38.48 -3.69
CA GLN A 105 29.53 37.19 -4.22
C GLN A 105 28.38 36.18 -4.32
N ALA A 106 27.52 36.09 -3.31
CA ALA A 106 26.35 35.20 -3.33
C ALA A 106 25.40 35.53 -4.50
N ARG A 107 25.19 36.82 -4.79
CA ARG A 107 24.36 37.28 -5.92
C ARG A 107 24.96 36.90 -7.26
N GLU A 108 26.26 37.10 -7.44
CA GLU A 108 26.97 36.75 -8.68
C GLU A 108 26.93 35.25 -8.93
N GLU A 109 27.27 34.44 -7.92
CA GLU A 109 27.25 32.97 -8.04
C GLU A 109 25.83 32.44 -8.26
N MET A 110 24.81 33.00 -7.61
CA MET A 110 23.43 32.59 -7.84
C MET A 110 22.94 32.91 -9.25
N ALA A 111 23.35 34.05 -9.82
CA ALA A 111 23.04 34.40 -11.21
C ALA A 111 23.72 33.43 -12.20
N GLU A 112 24.89 32.91 -11.87
CA GLU A 112 25.51 31.82 -12.62
C GLU A 112 24.74 30.51 -12.48
N LEU A 113 24.32 30.13 -11.26
CA LEU A 113 23.51 28.93 -11.03
C LEU A 113 22.19 28.95 -11.80
N TYR A 114 21.49 30.09 -11.87
CA TYR A 114 20.27 30.19 -12.68
C TYR A 114 20.49 29.98 -14.18
N ARG A 115 21.69 30.31 -14.68
CA ARG A 115 22.07 30.07 -16.08
C ARG A 115 22.45 28.61 -16.29
N GLU A 116 23.35 28.09 -15.46
CA GLU A 116 23.84 26.71 -15.54
C GLU A 116 22.71 25.67 -15.39
N PHE A 117 21.80 25.87 -14.43
CA PHE A 117 20.71 24.95 -14.14
C PHE A 117 19.47 25.20 -15.02
N SER A 118 19.65 25.88 -16.16
CA SER A 118 18.61 26.05 -17.16
C SER A 118 19.10 25.75 -18.57
N THR A 119 18.21 25.20 -19.39
CA THR A 119 18.44 24.94 -20.81
C THR A 119 17.23 25.39 -21.62
N THR A 120 17.34 25.37 -22.94
CA THR A 120 16.25 25.66 -23.86
C THR A 120 15.72 24.36 -24.44
N GLY A 121 14.42 24.10 -24.31
CA GLY A 121 13.76 22.96 -24.92
C GLY A 121 13.55 23.11 -26.42
N ASP A 122 13.13 22.03 -27.08
CA ASP A 122 12.91 21.99 -28.54
C ASP A 122 11.83 22.99 -29.01
N ASP A 123 10.87 23.31 -28.15
CA ASP A 123 9.80 24.29 -28.36
C ASP A 123 10.19 25.73 -27.96
N GLY A 124 11.44 25.95 -27.56
CA GLY A 124 11.96 27.23 -27.11
C GLY A 124 11.63 27.56 -25.65
N GLN A 125 10.97 26.68 -24.91
CA GLN A 125 10.66 26.92 -23.50
C GLN A 125 11.91 26.78 -22.62
N LYS A 126 11.97 27.54 -21.53
CA LYS A 126 13.07 27.42 -20.56
C LYS A 126 12.84 26.18 -19.69
N LEU A 127 13.77 25.24 -19.74
CA LEU A 127 13.75 24.00 -18.98
C LEU A 127 14.77 24.05 -17.84
N LEU A 128 14.50 23.27 -16.80
CA LEU A 128 15.38 23.05 -15.66
C LEU A 128 16.28 21.83 -15.93
N THR A 129 17.59 22.02 -15.80
CA THR A 129 18.60 20.93 -15.82
C THR A 129 19.28 20.86 -14.46
N ALA A 130 19.70 19.67 -14.07
CA ALA A 130 20.52 19.44 -12.88
C ALA A 130 21.85 18.75 -13.20
N ALA A 131 22.17 18.49 -14.47
CA ALA A 131 23.45 17.94 -14.89
C ALA A 131 24.69 18.67 -14.33
N PRO A 132 24.73 20.02 -14.22
CA PRO A 132 25.89 20.73 -13.68
C PRO A 132 26.27 20.30 -12.26
N ILE A 133 25.34 19.72 -11.49
CA ILE A 133 25.60 19.27 -10.11
C ILE A 133 26.74 18.24 -10.04
N LEU A 134 26.89 17.41 -11.08
CA LEU A 134 27.88 16.33 -11.12
C LEU A 134 29.32 16.86 -11.12
N GLY A 135 29.53 18.10 -11.59
CA GLY A 135 30.84 18.75 -11.62
C GLY A 135 31.13 19.65 -10.42
N LYS A 136 30.21 19.74 -9.44
CA LYS A 136 30.32 20.71 -8.32
C LYS A 136 30.63 20.06 -6.96
N ALA A 137 30.90 18.76 -6.91
CA ALA A 137 31.14 18.02 -5.68
C ALA A 137 32.25 18.62 -4.80
N ASP A 138 33.41 18.93 -5.39
CA ASP A 138 34.55 19.53 -4.66
C ASP A 138 34.19 20.90 -4.08
N MET A 139 33.47 21.72 -4.84
CA MET A 139 33.01 23.03 -4.39
C MET A 139 32.07 22.90 -3.18
N PHE A 140 31.13 21.94 -3.17
CA PHE A 140 30.29 21.70 -2.01
C PHE A 140 31.12 21.32 -0.78
N VAL A 141 32.09 20.43 -0.93
CA VAL A 141 32.98 20.02 0.16
C VAL A 141 33.76 21.21 0.73
N GLU A 142 34.30 22.08 -0.12
CA GLU A 142 34.99 23.30 0.30
C GLU A 142 34.04 24.27 1.03
N ARG A 143 32.85 24.52 0.47
CA ARG A 143 31.85 25.44 1.05
C ARG A 143 31.32 24.98 2.40
N VAL A 144 31.15 23.67 2.58
CA VAL A 144 30.72 23.09 3.85
C VAL A 144 31.79 23.25 4.93
N LYS A 145 33.09 23.15 4.57
CA LYS A 145 34.21 23.35 5.51
C LYS A 145 34.37 24.81 5.96
N LEU A 146 33.89 25.79 5.18
CA LEU A 146 33.94 27.21 5.58
C LEU A 146 33.09 27.52 6.82
N ALA A 147 32.09 26.68 7.15
CA ALA A 147 31.20 26.88 8.28
C ALA A 147 31.85 26.62 9.66
N GLY A 148 33.15 26.31 9.70
CA GLY A 148 33.88 25.98 10.93
C GLY A 148 33.63 24.53 11.34
N GLU A 149 32.84 24.31 12.39
CA GLU A 149 32.57 22.96 12.90
C GLU A 149 31.63 22.18 11.96
N LEU A 150 32.09 21.00 11.52
CA LEU A 150 31.33 20.15 10.59
C LEU A 150 30.06 19.57 11.21
N ALA A 151 30.09 19.20 12.49
CA ALA A 151 28.94 18.55 13.14
C ALA A 151 27.70 19.45 13.17
N PRO A 152 27.73 20.70 13.69
CA PRO A 152 26.59 21.61 13.62
C PRO A 152 26.12 21.87 12.19
N ARG A 153 27.05 22.04 11.24
CA ARG A 153 26.71 22.28 9.84
C ARG A 153 25.95 21.11 9.22
N PHE A 154 26.38 19.88 9.47
CA PHE A 154 25.72 18.68 8.94
C PHE A 154 24.32 18.50 9.55
N HIS A 155 24.15 18.74 10.85
CA HIS A 155 22.83 18.70 11.49
C HIS A 155 21.88 19.74 10.91
N TYR A 156 22.37 20.94 10.63
CA TYR A 156 21.58 21.98 10.00
C TYR A 156 21.18 21.62 8.56
N LEU A 157 22.11 21.14 7.73
CA LEU A 157 21.81 20.70 6.36
C LEU A 157 20.81 19.53 6.34
N HIS A 158 20.95 18.58 7.26
CA HIS A 158 19.98 17.50 7.48
C HIS A 158 18.58 18.05 7.80
N ALA A 159 18.49 19.07 8.67
CA ALA A 159 17.22 19.70 9.00
C ALA A 159 16.59 20.44 7.80
N CYS A 160 17.39 21.09 6.95
CA CYS A 160 16.92 21.70 5.70
C CYS A 160 16.34 20.65 4.74
N LEU A 161 17.03 19.52 4.58
CA LEU A 161 16.57 18.41 3.73
C LEU A 161 15.32 17.75 4.31
N THR A 162 15.26 17.54 5.62
CA THR A 162 14.08 17.02 6.33
C THR A 162 12.86 17.91 6.09
N ARG A 163 13.02 19.23 6.21
CA ARG A 163 11.96 20.20 5.91
C ARG A 163 11.53 20.13 4.45
N SER A 164 12.47 19.98 3.53
CA SER A 164 12.20 19.91 2.10
C SER A 164 11.35 18.69 1.75
N VAL A 165 11.71 17.50 2.25
CA VAL A 165 10.95 16.28 1.97
C VAL A 165 9.57 16.29 2.61
N GLN A 166 9.39 16.93 3.77
CA GLN A 166 8.06 17.15 4.36
C GLN A 166 7.20 18.02 3.43
N VAL A 167 7.72 19.12 2.91
CA VAL A 167 6.96 20.00 2.01
C VAL A 167 6.62 19.28 0.70
N VAL A 168 7.58 18.60 0.05
CA VAL A 168 7.33 17.85 -1.19
C VAL A 168 6.24 16.78 -0.98
N ASN A 169 6.26 16.08 0.16
CA ASN A 169 5.27 15.06 0.46
C ASN A 169 3.90 15.64 0.84
N ASN A 170 3.79 16.85 1.38
CA ASN A 170 2.48 17.46 1.71
C ASN A 170 1.91 18.35 0.58
N THR A 171 2.63 18.53 -0.52
CA THR A 171 2.22 19.36 -1.68
C THR A 171 1.91 18.52 -2.93
N PHE A 172 1.89 17.20 -2.81
CA PHE A 172 1.89 16.27 -3.93
C PHE A 172 0.68 16.36 -4.87
N ASN A 173 -0.48 16.82 -4.39
CA ASN A 173 -1.70 17.00 -5.20
C ASN A 173 -1.60 18.22 -6.14
N GLN A 174 -0.79 19.22 -5.77
CA GLN A 174 -0.70 20.52 -6.44
C GLN A 174 0.60 20.69 -7.26
N LEU A 175 1.57 19.79 -7.07
CA LEU A 175 2.82 19.82 -7.82
C LEU A 175 2.78 18.82 -8.98
N ASP A 176 3.02 19.33 -10.19
CA ASP A 176 3.27 18.50 -11.37
C ASP A 176 4.38 17.45 -11.12
N TYR A 177 4.24 16.30 -11.78
CA TYR A 177 5.15 15.18 -11.65
C TYR A 177 6.61 15.60 -11.90
N ALA A 178 6.88 16.38 -12.94
CA ALA A 178 8.24 16.77 -13.31
C ALA A 178 8.89 17.73 -12.29
N ILE A 179 8.10 18.57 -11.62
CA ILE A 179 8.55 19.50 -10.56
C ILE A 179 8.81 18.76 -9.26
N ARG A 180 7.99 17.77 -8.91
CA ARG A 180 8.27 16.89 -7.76
C ARG A 180 9.52 16.07 -8.02
N TYR A 181 9.63 15.53 -9.23
CA TYR A 181 10.74 14.71 -9.68
C TYR A 181 12.09 15.44 -9.58
N SER A 182 12.21 16.58 -10.29
CA SER A 182 12.65 17.86 -9.72
C SER A 182 13.39 17.92 -8.40
N VAL A 183 12.62 18.30 -7.39
CA VAL A 183 13.11 18.55 -6.04
C VAL A 183 13.54 17.24 -5.38
N ALA A 184 12.80 16.15 -5.61
CA ALA A 184 13.07 14.85 -5.01
C ALA A 184 14.42 14.28 -5.41
N GLY A 185 14.78 14.32 -6.70
CA GLY A 185 16.07 13.82 -7.16
C GLY A 185 17.25 14.62 -6.59
N LEU A 186 17.15 15.96 -6.56
CA LEU A 186 18.19 16.82 -6.00
C LEU A 186 18.33 16.62 -4.48
N GLY A 187 17.20 16.62 -3.78
CA GLY A 187 17.15 16.42 -2.34
C GLY A 187 17.69 15.05 -1.92
N GLU A 188 17.37 13.99 -2.67
CA GLU A 188 17.92 12.65 -2.42
C GLU A 188 19.43 12.58 -2.65
N LEU A 189 19.93 13.21 -3.72
CA LEU A 189 21.36 13.27 -3.99
C LEU A 189 22.11 13.94 -2.83
N PHE A 190 21.61 15.09 -2.38
CA PHE A 190 22.18 15.79 -1.23
C PHE A 190 22.08 14.96 0.03
N MET A 191 20.91 14.40 0.36
CA MET A 191 20.73 13.56 1.53
C MET A 191 21.72 12.39 1.56
N THR A 192 21.87 11.69 0.43
CA THR A 192 22.82 10.59 0.29
C THR A 192 24.25 11.05 0.54
N ASN A 193 24.62 12.22 0.01
CA ASN A 193 25.96 12.80 0.16
C ASN A 193 26.28 13.17 1.62
N ILE A 194 25.35 13.82 2.34
CA ILE A 194 25.58 14.19 3.75
C ILE A 194 25.71 12.94 4.62
N TYR A 195 24.84 11.93 4.45
CA TYR A 195 24.98 10.68 5.20
C TYR A 195 26.31 9.99 4.91
N ALA A 196 26.68 9.83 3.63
CA ALA A 196 27.95 9.23 3.27
C ALA A 196 29.13 9.97 3.93
N SER A 197 29.12 11.30 3.82
CA SER A 197 30.18 12.15 4.35
C SER A 197 30.22 12.14 5.89
N SER A 198 29.07 12.03 6.58
CA SER A 198 29.01 11.99 8.05
C SER A 198 29.67 10.73 8.63
N HIS A 199 29.68 9.65 7.85
CA HIS A 199 30.34 8.38 8.20
C HIS A 199 31.84 8.38 7.90
N LEU A 200 32.29 9.19 6.94
CA LEU A 200 33.70 9.25 6.51
C LEU A 200 34.56 10.22 7.35
N VAL A 201 33.94 11.18 8.06
CA VAL A 201 34.65 12.11 8.95
C VAL A 201 34.99 11.47 10.30
N THR A 202 36.09 11.94 10.93
CA THR A 202 36.55 11.48 12.24
C THR A 202 36.63 12.65 13.23
N PRO A 203 35.94 12.61 14.39
CA PRO A 203 34.99 11.56 14.80
C PRO A 203 33.74 11.53 13.92
N ARG A 204 33.10 10.35 13.83
CA ARG A 204 31.87 10.15 13.05
C ARG A 204 30.78 11.12 13.53
N ILE A 205 30.13 11.78 12.58
CA ILE A 205 28.97 12.63 12.88
C ILE A 205 27.72 11.74 12.79
N VAL A 206 27.06 11.57 13.93
CA VAL A 206 25.77 10.87 14.00
C VAL A 206 24.68 11.85 13.60
N LEU A 207 23.90 11.49 12.57
CA LEU A 207 22.75 12.26 12.10
C LEU A 207 21.46 11.55 12.52
N PRO A 208 20.36 12.28 12.75
CA PRO A 208 19.06 11.68 13.05
C PRO A 208 18.66 10.72 11.92
N THR A 209 18.12 9.55 12.24
CA THR A 209 17.67 8.58 11.25
C THR A 209 16.51 9.15 10.42
N SER A 210 16.68 9.12 9.10
CA SER A 210 15.69 9.64 8.15
C SER A 210 15.33 8.57 7.13
N SER A 211 14.30 7.78 7.41
CA SER A 211 13.70 6.86 6.44
C SER A 211 12.75 7.62 5.50
N PHE A 212 13.27 8.61 4.77
CA PHE A 212 12.43 9.45 3.93
C PHE A 212 12.35 8.93 2.50
N ASN A 213 11.12 8.76 2.02
CA ASN A 213 10.84 8.66 0.60
C ASN A 213 10.71 10.08 0.02
N TRP A 214 11.70 10.49 -0.79
CA TRP A 214 11.72 11.80 -1.44
C TRP A 214 10.66 11.96 -2.52
N PHE A 215 10.26 10.86 -3.15
CA PHE A 215 9.21 10.86 -4.16
C PHE A 215 8.20 9.74 -3.88
N ARG A 216 7.39 9.98 -2.86
CA ARG A 216 6.21 9.16 -2.60
C ARG A 216 5.35 9.11 -3.86
N ASP A 217 4.95 7.90 -4.24
CA ASP A 217 4.14 7.62 -5.43
C ASP A 217 4.85 7.84 -6.78
N TYR A 218 6.21 7.82 -6.81
CA TYR A 218 6.97 7.78 -8.07
C TYR A 218 6.44 6.70 -9.01
N LEU A 219 6.28 5.49 -8.49
CA LEU A 219 5.62 4.39 -9.15
C LEU A 219 4.32 4.11 -8.40
N ARG A 220 3.18 4.54 -8.93
CA ARG A 220 1.84 4.39 -8.33
C ARG A 220 0.87 3.73 -9.31
N ALA A 221 -0.07 2.96 -8.78
CA ALA A 221 -1.11 2.32 -9.59
C ALA A 221 -1.86 3.35 -10.44
N GLY A 222 -1.95 3.09 -11.75
CA GLY A 222 -2.57 3.93 -12.76
C GLY A 222 -1.74 5.12 -13.24
N ASN A 223 -0.54 5.35 -12.71
CA ASN A 223 0.30 6.47 -13.17
C ASN A 223 1.01 6.16 -14.50
N ASP A 224 1.57 7.18 -15.14
CA ASP A 224 2.15 7.03 -16.48
C ASP A 224 3.43 6.18 -16.51
N VAL A 225 4.18 6.16 -15.41
CA VAL A 225 5.36 5.28 -15.27
C VAL A 225 4.93 3.81 -15.29
N GLU A 226 3.92 3.43 -14.48
CA GLU A 226 3.36 2.07 -14.49
C GLU A 226 2.79 1.72 -15.86
N LYS A 227 1.96 2.61 -16.45
CA LYS A 227 1.38 2.38 -17.78
C LYS A 227 2.47 2.11 -18.82
N HIS A 228 3.56 2.88 -18.81
CA HIS A 228 4.67 2.68 -19.73
C HIS A 228 5.37 1.33 -19.49
N MET A 229 5.70 1.01 -18.24
CA MET A 229 6.31 -0.28 -17.91
C MET A 229 5.45 -1.45 -18.40
N LEU A 230 4.14 -1.42 -18.11
CA LEU A 230 3.21 -2.45 -18.58
C LEU A 230 3.13 -2.51 -20.11
N SER A 231 3.16 -1.36 -20.79
CA SER A 231 3.10 -1.29 -22.26
C SER A 231 4.30 -1.92 -22.96
N VAL A 232 5.48 -1.94 -22.32
CA VAL A 232 6.70 -2.56 -22.86
C VAL A 232 6.92 -4.00 -22.39
N GLY A 233 5.94 -4.58 -21.68
CA GLY A 233 5.91 -6.02 -21.34
C GLY A 233 6.29 -6.37 -19.89
N TRP A 234 6.40 -5.41 -18.98
CA TRP A 234 6.65 -5.72 -17.56
C TRP A 234 5.49 -6.49 -16.93
N CYS A 235 5.81 -7.39 -15.99
CA CYS A 235 4.81 -8.08 -15.18
C CYS A 235 4.14 -7.12 -14.18
N PRO A 236 2.79 -7.11 -14.04
CA PRO A 236 2.11 -6.34 -13.00
C PRO A 236 2.64 -6.64 -11.59
N SER A 237 3.01 -7.89 -11.32
CA SER A 237 3.58 -8.28 -10.03
C SER A 237 5.03 -7.85 -9.80
N GLU A 238 5.78 -7.61 -10.87
CA GLU A 238 7.13 -7.05 -10.76
C GLU A 238 7.06 -5.55 -10.50
N VAL A 239 6.14 -4.86 -11.19
CA VAL A 239 5.87 -3.43 -10.93
C VAL A 239 5.44 -3.22 -9.47
N GLU A 240 4.50 -4.02 -8.97
CA GLU A 240 4.06 -3.93 -7.58
C GLU A 240 5.20 -4.28 -6.61
N LYS A 241 6.03 -5.28 -6.92
CA LYS A 241 7.23 -5.58 -6.12
C LYS A 241 8.17 -4.37 -6.05
N LEU A 242 8.53 -3.79 -7.20
CA LEU A 242 9.46 -2.66 -7.28
C LEU A 242 8.98 -1.44 -6.48
N ARG A 243 7.67 -1.15 -6.53
CA ARG A 243 7.02 -0.09 -5.75
C ARG A 243 7.20 -0.27 -4.24
N ASN A 244 7.21 -1.51 -3.75
CA ASN A 244 7.37 -1.82 -2.33
C ASN A 244 8.84 -2.03 -1.93
N LEU A 245 9.70 -2.35 -2.90
CA LEU A 245 11.11 -2.67 -2.69
C LEU A 245 11.98 -1.42 -2.51
N PHE A 246 11.84 -0.47 -3.45
CA PHE A 246 12.74 0.66 -3.56
C PHE A 246 12.04 1.94 -3.18
N GLN A 247 12.69 2.70 -2.29
CA GLN A 247 12.24 4.04 -1.89
C GLN A 247 13.08 5.13 -2.56
N GLY A 248 14.22 4.77 -3.17
CA GLY A 248 15.12 5.71 -3.79
C GLY A 248 14.68 6.16 -5.17
N VAL A 249 14.70 7.48 -5.40
CA VAL A 249 14.38 8.06 -6.72
C VAL A 249 15.38 7.59 -7.77
N ALA A 250 16.68 7.51 -7.44
CA ALA A 250 17.70 7.01 -8.35
C ALA A 250 17.48 5.54 -8.75
N SER A 251 17.15 4.68 -7.77
CA SER A 251 16.88 3.25 -7.99
C SER A 251 15.63 3.04 -8.83
N LEU A 252 14.52 3.70 -8.46
CA LEU A 252 13.27 3.64 -9.20
C LEU A 252 13.42 4.22 -10.62
N HIS A 253 14.12 5.34 -10.78
CA HIS A 253 14.40 5.92 -12.08
C HIS A 253 15.12 4.95 -13.02
N TYR A 254 16.16 4.29 -12.51
CA TYR A 254 16.96 3.34 -13.27
C TYR A 254 16.14 2.10 -13.63
N VAL A 255 15.54 1.44 -12.63
CA VAL A 255 14.88 0.14 -12.82
C VAL A 255 13.63 0.24 -13.68
N THR A 256 12.83 1.31 -13.53
CA THR A 256 11.60 1.48 -14.33
C THR A 256 11.89 1.67 -15.82
N ARG A 257 13.10 2.11 -16.19
CA ARG A 257 13.54 2.27 -17.58
C ARG A 257 14.24 1.05 -18.16
N LEU A 258 14.51 0.02 -17.35
CA LEU A 258 15.06 -1.21 -17.88
C LEU A 258 14.08 -1.86 -18.86
N ARG A 259 14.64 -2.42 -19.93
CA ARG A 259 13.88 -3.30 -20.82
C ARG A 259 13.61 -4.62 -20.07
N PRO A 260 12.35 -5.08 -20.00
CA PRO A 260 12.04 -6.40 -19.45
C PRO A 260 12.68 -7.46 -20.33
N ARG A 261 13.12 -8.57 -19.72
CA ARG A 261 13.74 -9.70 -20.45
C ARG A 261 12.73 -10.77 -20.88
N THR A 262 11.47 -10.62 -20.47
CA THR A 262 10.34 -11.44 -20.90
C THR A 262 9.64 -10.81 -22.11
N ARG A 263 8.95 -11.62 -22.91
CA ARG A 263 8.25 -11.13 -24.10
C ARG A 263 6.91 -10.49 -23.69
N PRO A 264 6.45 -9.43 -24.37
CA PRO A 264 5.08 -8.94 -24.20
C PRO A 264 4.08 -10.08 -24.48
N GLY A 265 3.38 -10.54 -23.45
CA GLY A 265 2.47 -11.69 -23.51
C GLY A 265 2.71 -12.74 -22.43
N ASP A 266 3.94 -12.88 -21.94
CA ASP A 266 4.29 -13.90 -20.94
C ASP A 266 3.57 -13.67 -19.59
N HIS A 267 3.18 -12.42 -19.31
CA HIS A 267 2.61 -12.02 -18.02
C HIS A 267 1.10 -11.72 -18.04
N VAL A 268 0.37 -12.07 -19.10
CA VAL A 268 -1.08 -11.77 -19.23
C VAL A 268 -1.92 -12.39 -18.10
N ARG A 269 -1.48 -13.52 -17.54
CA ARG A 269 -2.18 -14.21 -16.44
C ARG A 269 -1.73 -13.77 -15.05
N CYS A 270 -0.78 -12.83 -14.95
CA CYS A 270 -0.25 -12.36 -13.67
C CYS A 270 -1.21 -11.35 -13.02
N ALA A 271 -1.16 -11.28 -11.69
CA ALA A 271 -1.85 -10.28 -10.88
C ALA A 271 -0.82 -9.49 -10.05
N ASN A 272 -1.23 -8.40 -9.38
CA ASN A 272 -0.31 -7.52 -8.65
C ASN A 272 0.56 -8.27 -7.61
N TYR A 273 0.04 -9.30 -6.97
CA TYR A 273 0.80 -10.06 -5.96
C TYR A 273 1.25 -11.45 -6.45
N ALA A 274 0.91 -11.85 -7.68
CA ALA A 274 1.21 -13.18 -8.22
C ALA A 274 1.80 -13.11 -9.63
N CYS A 275 3.10 -13.41 -9.76
CA CYS A 275 3.72 -13.71 -11.05
C CYS A 275 3.48 -15.19 -11.40
N ARG A 276 2.68 -15.45 -12.44
CA ARG A 276 2.34 -16.81 -12.90
C ARG A 276 3.16 -17.28 -14.10
N ALA A 277 4.01 -16.41 -14.67
CA ALA A 277 4.80 -16.73 -15.88
C ALA A 277 5.82 -17.85 -15.67
N PHE A 278 6.29 -18.06 -14.44
CA PHE A 278 7.30 -19.06 -14.10
C PHE A 278 6.71 -20.31 -13.43
N GLN A 279 5.37 -20.43 -13.38
CA GLN A 279 4.71 -21.63 -12.88
C GLN A 279 4.76 -22.74 -13.95
N ILE A 280 5.30 -23.89 -13.57
CA ILE A 280 5.38 -25.07 -14.44
C ILE A 280 4.14 -25.95 -14.28
N ASP A 281 3.63 -26.44 -15.39
CA ASP A 281 2.69 -27.56 -15.40
C ASP A 281 3.49 -28.86 -15.28
N ILE A 282 3.47 -29.48 -14.10
CA ILE A 282 4.25 -30.68 -13.79
C ILE A 282 3.94 -31.84 -14.75
N GLU A 283 2.70 -31.97 -15.22
CA GLU A 283 2.30 -33.06 -16.10
C GLU A 283 2.90 -32.91 -17.49
N GLN A 284 2.96 -31.67 -18.00
CA GLN A 284 3.44 -31.36 -19.34
C GLN A 284 4.94 -31.01 -19.39
N TYR A 285 5.55 -30.76 -18.24
CA TYR A 285 6.92 -30.29 -18.15
C TYR A 285 7.93 -31.33 -18.65
N LYS A 286 8.92 -30.85 -19.43
CA LYS A 286 10.09 -31.62 -19.88
C LYS A 286 11.37 -30.80 -19.66
N PRO A 287 12.49 -31.45 -19.27
CA PRO A 287 13.79 -30.80 -19.24
C PRO A 287 14.13 -30.17 -20.60
N ARG A 288 14.82 -29.02 -20.58
CA ARG A 288 15.30 -28.36 -21.81
C ARG A 288 16.78 -28.60 -21.98
N HIS A 289 17.21 -28.75 -23.23
CA HIS A 289 18.62 -28.75 -23.58
C HIS A 289 19.24 -27.35 -23.42
N ALA A 290 20.55 -27.31 -23.19
CA ALA A 290 21.31 -26.07 -23.01
C ALA A 290 21.34 -25.18 -24.27
N MET A 291 21.22 -25.80 -25.46
CA MET A 291 21.19 -25.13 -26.75
C MET A 291 19.96 -25.55 -27.54
N GLU A 292 19.35 -24.60 -28.24
CA GLU A 292 18.22 -24.86 -29.14
C GLU A 292 18.66 -25.82 -30.26
N GLY A 293 17.83 -26.84 -30.52
CA GLY A 293 18.13 -27.88 -31.54
C GLY A 293 19.03 -29.02 -31.08
N CYS A 294 19.54 -29.02 -29.84
CA CYS A 294 20.27 -30.17 -29.28
C CYS A 294 19.34 -31.35 -28.99
N GLN A 295 19.81 -32.58 -29.24
CA GLN A 295 19.07 -33.84 -29.05
C GLN A 295 19.93 -34.89 -28.32
N CYS A 296 20.79 -34.47 -27.39
CA CYS A 296 21.61 -35.41 -26.62
C CYS A 296 20.75 -36.25 -25.67
N ASP A 297 21.25 -37.42 -25.27
CA ASP A 297 20.55 -38.26 -24.30
C ASP A 297 20.64 -37.68 -22.88
N ASP A 298 19.74 -38.14 -22.01
CA ASP A 298 19.75 -37.82 -20.59
C ASP A 298 20.86 -38.58 -19.85
N VAL A 299 21.45 -37.92 -18.86
CA VAL A 299 22.37 -38.54 -17.90
C VAL A 299 21.56 -38.91 -16.66
N HIS A 300 21.51 -40.20 -16.37
CA HIS A 300 20.69 -40.78 -15.31
C HIS A 300 21.52 -41.13 -14.08
N VAL A 301 20.90 -41.05 -12.91
CA VAL A 301 21.39 -41.65 -11.67
C VAL A 301 20.41 -42.76 -11.23
N ASP A 302 20.95 -43.85 -10.69
CA ASP A 302 20.16 -44.97 -10.18
C ASP A 302 19.37 -44.53 -8.93
N GLU A 303 18.04 -44.46 -9.05
CA GLU A 303 17.16 -44.05 -7.95
C GLU A 303 17.24 -45.02 -6.76
N ALA A 304 17.44 -46.32 -6.98
CA ALA A 304 17.57 -47.30 -5.90
C ALA A 304 18.90 -47.14 -5.14
N GLU A 305 19.97 -46.71 -5.81
CA GLU A 305 21.21 -46.31 -5.14
C GLU A 305 21.02 -45.02 -4.32
N LEU A 306 20.37 -44.01 -4.91
CA LEU A 306 20.07 -42.74 -4.25
C LEU A 306 19.23 -42.92 -2.97
N VAL A 307 18.14 -43.70 -3.06
CA VAL A 307 17.26 -44.01 -1.93
C VAL A 307 17.99 -44.82 -0.87
N ARG A 308 18.84 -45.79 -1.24
CA ARG A 308 19.69 -46.52 -0.29
C ARG A 308 20.65 -45.60 0.45
N ALA A 309 21.28 -44.64 -0.24
CA ALA A 309 22.19 -43.67 0.37
C ALA A 309 21.48 -42.77 1.39
N LEU A 310 20.26 -42.33 1.06
CA LEU A 310 19.44 -41.51 1.95
C LEU A 310 18.93 -42.30 3.16
N ARG A 311 18.41 -43.52 2.98
CA ARG A 311 17.91 -44.35 4.09
C ARG A 311 19.03 -44.89 4.99
N GLY A 312 20.21 -45.16 4.42
CA GLY A 312 21.33 -45.76 5.13
C GLY A 312 22.16 -44.79 5.98
N THR A 313 21.93 -43.47 5.86
CA THR A 313 22.74 -42.44 6.55
C THR A 313 21.85 -41.30 7.03
N THR A 314 22.38 -40.43 7.89
CA THR A 314 21.77 -39.11 8.20
C THR A 314 22.29 -38.00 7.27
N SER A 315 23.19 -38.32 6.34
CA SER A 315 23.81 -37.38 5.40
C SER A 315 23.06 -37.34 4.06
N TYR A 316 23.60 -36.71 3.04
CA TYR A 316 22.97 -36.59 1.71
C TYR A 316 23.99 -36.85 0.58
N PRO A 317 23.51 -37.24 -0.62
CA PRO A 317 24.38 -37.51 -1.76
C PRO A 317 24.86 -36.23 -2.43
N VAL A 318 26.12 -36.22 -2.87
CA VAL A 318 26.73 -35.21 -3.76
C VAL A 318 27.29 -35.92 -4.98
N LEU A 319 27.42 -35.20 -6.09
CA LEU A 319 27.77 -35.75 -7.39
C LEU A 319 29.23 -35.42 -7.73
N LYS A 320 29.99 -36.44 -8.12
CA LYS A 320 31.23 -36.26 -8.88
C LYS A 320 30.90 -36.35 -10.35
N ILE A 321 31.26 -35.32 -11.14
CA ILE A 321 31.00 -35.27 -12.57
C ILE A 321 32.33 -35.27 -13.30
N ASP A 322 32.63 -36.37 -14.00
CA ASP A 322 33.80 -36.47 -14.87
C ASP A 322 33.36 -36.28 -16.33
N ILE A 323 33.89 -35.25 -16.98
CA ILE A 323 33.58 -34.89 -18.37
C ILE A 323 34.64 -35.37 -19.38
N GLY A 324 35.67 -36.09 -18.90
CA GLY A 324 36.79 -36.56 -19.71
C GLY A 324 37.75 -35.45 -20.18
N PRO A 325 38.90 -35.80 -20.78
CA PRO A 325 40.01 -34.88 -21.06
C PRO A 325 39.68 -33.71 -21.99
N ASP A 326 38.70 -33.88 -22.89
CA ASP A 326 38.35 -32.89 -23.92
C ASP A 326 36.88 -32.42 -23.86
N GLY A 327 36.11 -32.87 -22.86
CA GLY A 327 34.67 -32.59 -22.75
C GLY A 327 33.81 -33.14 -23.91
N ALA A 328 34.38 -34.02 -24.75
CA ALA A 328 33.73 -34.63 -25.91
C ALA A 328 33.16 -36.04 -25.64
N GLY A 329 33.42 -36.60 -24.44
CA GLY A 329 32.90 -37.90 -24.01
C GLY A 329 31.55 -37.83 -23.27
N PRO A 330 30.91 -38.97 -23.00
CA PRO A 330 29.74 -39.02 -22.13
C PRO A 330 30.15 -38.60 -20.70
N ALA A 331 29.40 -37.68 -20.10
CA ALA A 331 29.63 -37.25 -18.73
C ALA A 331 29.32 -38.43 -17.79
N ASN A 332 30.30 -38.82 -16.96
CA ASN A 332 30.11 -39.85 -15.95
C ASN A 332 29.76 -39.21 -14.62
N VAL A 333 28.60 -39.55 -14.06
CA VAL A 333 28.10 -39.01 -12.79
C VAL A 333 28.15 -40.10 -11.73
N THR A 334 28.92 -39.88 -10.67
CA THR A 334 29.05 -40.82 -9.54
C THR A 334 28.44 -40.21 -8.28
N LEU A 335 27.65 -41.01 -7.56
CA LEU A 335 27.10 -40.65 -6.25
C LEU A 335 28.16 -40.83 -5.15
N GLU A 336 28.39 -39.78 -4.37
CA GLU A 336 29.21 -39.82 -3.17
C GLU A 336 28.37 -39.37 -1.97
N THR A 337 28.52 -40.01 -0.81
CA THR A 337 27.88 -39.52 0.43
C THR A 337 28.66 -38.34 0.98
N TYR A 338 27.98 -37.21 1.23
CA TYR A 338 28.62 -36.04 1.82
C TYR A 338 29.24 -36.36 3.20
N ARG A 339 30.44 -35.85 3.42
CA ARG A 339 31.15 -35.88 4.69
C ARG A 339 31.72 -34.48 4.98
N PRO A 340 31.78 -34.05 6.24
CA PRO A 340 32.44 -32.80 6.60
C PRO A 340 33.86 -32.73 6.00
N GLY A 341 34.16 -31.62 5.31
CA GLY A 341 35.42 -31.41 4.59
C GLY A 341 35.35 -31.60 3.08
N VAL A 342 34.32 -32.28 2.54
CA VAL A 342 34.10 -32.35 1.09
C VAL A 342 33.56 -31.02 0.58
N ASN A 343 34.28 -30.38 -0.35
CA ASN A 343 33.83 -29.15 -0.99
C ASN A 343 32.84 -29.44 -2.11
N TYR A 344 31.73 -28.72 -2.15
CA TYR A 344 30.74 -28.86 -3.21
C TYR A 344 29.96 -27.57 -3.46
N VAL A 345 29.45 -27.47 -4.67
CA VAL A 345 28.56 -26.39 -5.11
C VAL A 345 27.14 -26.93 -5.17
N ALA A 346 26.23 -26.29 -4.42
CA ALA A 346 24.80 -26.56 -4.54
C ALA A 346 24.19 -25.61 -5.59
N LEU A 347 23.44 -26.15 -6.53
CA LEU A 347 22.76 -25.35 -7.53
C LEU A 347 21.44 -24.79 -6.98
N SER A 348 21.22 -23.50 -7.21
CA SER A 348 19.96 -22.83 -6.97
C SER A 348 19.39 -22.38 -8.31
N HIS A 349 18.41 -23.12 -8.83
CA HIS A 349 18.02 -23.00 -10.23
C HIS A 349 16.50 -22.88 -10.41
N VAL A 350 16.09 -22.27 -11.51
CA VAL A 350 14.66 -22.10 -11.83
C VAL A 350 14.19 -23.25 -12.74
N TRP A 351 13.31 -24.12 -12.26
CA TRP A 351 12.81 -25.24 -13.10
C TRP A 351 12.16 -24.75 -14.40
N ALA A 352 11.51 -23.59 -14.42
CA ALA A 352 10.94 -23.02 -15.65
C ALA A 352 11.98 -22.77 -16.76
N ASP A 353 13.27 -22.65 -16.40
CA ASP A 353 14.38 -22.55 -17.35
C ASP A 353 14.83 -23.91 -17.92
N GLY A 354 14.23 -25.01 -17.47
CA GLY A 354 14.39 -26.34 -18.07
C GLY A 354 15.36 -27.29 -17.35
N LEU A 355 15.77 -26.97 -16.11
CA LEU A 355 16.69 -27.77 -15.29
C LEU A 355 15.99 -28.65 -14.24
N GLY A 356 14.65 -28.74 -14.27
CA GLY A 356 13.86 -29.67 -13.45
C GLY A 356 13.65 -31.02 -14.15
N ASN A 357 13.19 -32.02 -13.42
CA ASN A 357 12.67 -33.28 -13.98
C ASN A 357 11.72 -33.97 -12.96
N PRO A 358 10.39 -33.91 -13.14
CA PRO A 358 9.46 -34.47 -12.16
C PRO A 358 9.26 -35.98 -12.25
N ARG A 359 9.85 -36.65 -13.27
CA ARG A 359 9.55 -38.05 -13.60
C ARG A 359 10.67 -39.00 -13.25
N ILE A 360 11.92 -38.57 -13.41
CA ILE A 360 13.12 -39.38 -13.18
C ILE A 360 14.29 -38.49 -12.73
N ASN A 361 15.25 -39.07 -12.01
CA ASN A 361 16.50 -38.43 -11.59
C ASN A 361 17.51 -38.30 -12.74
N ALA A 362 17.23 -37.40 -13.69
CA ALA A 362 18.07 -37.22 -14.87
C ALA A 362 18.02 -35.79 -15.45
N LEU A 363 19.10 -35.40 -16.11
CA LEU A 363 19.21 -34.15 -16.88
C LEU A 363 19.86 -34.41 -18.25
N PRO A 364 19.52 -33.62 -19.29
CA PRO A 364 20.18 -33.73 -20.58
C PRO A 364 21.71 -33.60 -20.48
N HIS A 365 22.47 -34.42 -21.22
CA HIS A 365 23.95 -34.42 -21.18
C HIS A 365 24.53 -33.01 -21.37
N CYS A 366 24.00 -32.23 -22.30
CA CYS A 366 24.45 -30.85 -22.53
C CYS A 366 24.28 -29.92 -21.31
N GLN A 367 23.28 -30.14 -20.45
CA GLN A 367 23.10 -29.37 -19.21
C GLN A 367 24.09 -29.83 -18.14
N VAL A 368 24.32 -31.13 -18.01
CA VAL A 368 25.34 -31.68 -17.11
C VAL A 368 26.73 -31.13 -17.47
N MET A 369 27.05 -31.10 -18.77
CA MET A 369 28.29 -30.50 -19.28
C MET A 369 28.40 -28.99 -18.97
N ARG A 370 27.30 -28.25 -19.12
CA ARG A 370 27.24 -26.82 -18.78
C ARG A 370 27.50 -26.58 -17.29
N ILE A 371 26.85 -27.37 -16.44
CA ILE A 371 27.01 -27.32 -14.98
C ILE A 371 28.45 -27.64 -14.59
N ALA A 372 29.01 -28.73 -15.11
CA ALA A 372 30.39 -29.14 -14.81
C ALA A 372 31.40 -28.04 -15.19
N LYS A 373 31.24 -27.42 -16.37
CA LYS A 373 32.09 -26.30 -16.80
C LYS A 373 31.96 -25.08 -15.89
N ALA A 374 30.74 -24.71 -15.51
CA ALA A 374 30.50 -23.59 -14.61
C ALA A 374 31.13 -23.81 -13.23
N VAL A 375 30.98 -25.02 -12.67
CA VAL A 375 31.57 -25.38 -11.38
C VAL A 375 33.09 -25.45 -11.45
N ALA A 376 33.66 -25.97 -12.54
CA ALA A 376 35.11 -26.00 -12.74
C ALA A 376 35.71 -24.59 -12.90
N GLU A 377 35.02 -23.66 -13.56
CA GLU A 377 35.42 -22.25 -13.61
C GLU A 377 35.31 -21.59 -12.23
N LEU A 378 34.22 -21.84 -11.50
CA LEU A 378 34.06 -21.33 -10.14
C LEU A 378 35.18 -21.82 -9.22
N ASN A 379 35.54 -23.10 -9.31
CA ASN A 379 36.66 -23.67 -8.58
C ASN A 379 37.99 -22.95 -8.93
N ARG A 380 38.28 -22.75 -10.22
CA ARG A 380 39.50 -22.04 -10.66
C ARG A 380 39.58 -20.58 -10.21
N THR A 381 38.44 -19.91 -10.10
CA THR A 381 38.37 -18.49 -9.75
C THR A 381 38.37 -18.24 -8.24
N MET A 382 37.70 -19.09 -7.48
CA MET A 382 37.49 -18.89 -6.03
C MET A 382 38.46 -19.70 -5.15
N ASN A 383 39.11 -20.73 -5.68
CA ASN A 383 40.02 -21.57 -4.91
C ASN A 383 41.48 -21.09 -5.07
N GLU A 384 42.14 -20.80 -3.95
CA GLU A 384 43.53 -20.30 -3.93
C GLU A 384 44.55 -21.41 -4.23
N SER A 385 44.23 -22.67 -3.90
CA SER A 385 45.08 -23.85 -4.13
C SER A 385 44.76 -24.52 -5.47
N LYS A 386 45.23 -23.90 -6.56
CA LYS A 386 44.84 -24.21 -7.94
C LYS A 386 45.26 -25.59 -8.49
N ASP A 387 46.12 -26.33 -7.80
CA ASP A 387 46.80 -27.53 -8.33
C ASP A 387 46.56 -28.83 -7.53
N ASP A 388 45.66 -28.86 -6.54
CA ASP A 388 45.37 -30.07 -5.76
C ASP A 388 44.05 -30.76 -6.23
N PRO A 389 44.10 -31.97 -6.81
CA PRO A 389 42.91 -32.73 -7.20
C PRO A 389 41.94 -33.04 -6.04
N GLU A 390 42.39 -33.03 -4.78
CA GLU A 390 41.52 -33.18 -3.61
C GLU A 390 40.63 -31.95 -3.37
N THR A 391 40.89 -30.84 -4.07
CA THR A 391 40.11 -29.60 -3.98
C THR A 391 39.02 -29.47 -5.05
N GLU A 392 38.78 -30.50 -5.86
CA GLU A 392 37.72 -30.51 -6.87
C GLU A 392 36.31 -30.41 -6.23
N TYR A 393 35.56 -29.38 -6.59
CA TYR A 393 34.18 -29.23 -6.11
C TYR A 393 33.26 -30.30 -6.67
N ARG A 394 32.56 -31.00 -5.77
CA ARG A 394 31.38 -31.81 -6.12
C ARG A 394 30.19 -30.92 -6.45
N VAL A 395 29.14 -31.52 -6.99
CA VAL A 395 27.92 -30.81 -7.38
C VAL A 395 26.73 -31.39 -6.63
N TRP A 396 25.83 -30.52 -6.20
CA TRP A 396 24.50 -30.93 -5.75
C TRP A 396 23.43 -30.21 -6.58
N VAL A 397 22.45 -30.97 -7.08
CA VAL A 397 21.28 -30.44 -7.77
C VAL A 397 20.07 -31.27 -7.38
N ASP A 398 19.00 -30.60 -6.95
CA ASP A 398 17.76 -31.21 -6.48
C ASP A 398 17.17 -32.18 -7.51
N THR A 399 17.18 -31.81 -8.79
CA THR A 399 16.66 -32.65 -9.90
C THR A 399 17.29 -34.04 -9.98
N ILE A 400 18.57 -34.18 -9.61
CA ILE A 400 19.27 -35.47 -9.64
C ILE A 400 19.34 -36.08 -8.23
N CYS A 401 19.58 -35.28 -7.20
CA CYS A 401 19.85 -35.75 -5.84
C CYS A 401 18.60 -36.00 -4.98
N CYS A 402 17.41 -35.54 -5.39
CA CYS A 402 16.15 -35.81 -4.69
C CYS A 402 15.34 -36.89 -5.43
N PRO A 403 15.08 -38.07 -4.82
CA PRO A 403 14.30 -39.14 -5.44
C PRO A 403 12.90 -38.68 -5.88
N VAL A 404 12.33 -39.34 -6.89
CA VAL A 404 10.94 -39.16 -7.29
C VAL A 404 10.01 -39.98 -6.40
N GLU A 405 10.49 -41.14 -5.92
CA GLU A 405 9.84 -41.98 -4.91
C GLU A 405 9.50 -41.20 -3.63
N LEU A 406 8.28 -41.39 -3.10
CA LEU A 406 7.67 -40.54 -2.07
C LEU A 406 8.44 -40.53 -0.74
N GLU A 407 8.82 -41.69 -0.20
CA GLU A 407 9.52 -41.82 1.08
C GLU A 407 10.94 -41.26 0.97
N GLY A 408 11.67 -41.61 -0.10
CA GLY A 408 12.99 -41.06 -0.40
C GLY A 408 12.96 -39.54 -0.58
N LYS A 409 11.93 -39.02 -1.26
CA LYS A 409 11.70 -37.58 -1.42
C LYS A 409 11.46 -36.89 -0.08
N ALA A 410 10.67 -37.48 0.81
CA ALA A 410 10.44 -36.92 2.15
C ALA A 410 11.75 -36.78 2.94
N ILE A 411 12.59 -37.82 2.93
CA ILE A 411 13.91 -37.80 3.58
C ILE A 411 14.82 -36.72 2.94
N ALA A 412 14.82 -36.60 1.62
CA ALA A 412 15.60 -35.58 0.92
C ALA A 412 15.14 -34.16 1.28
N LEU A 413 13.83 -33.93 1.37
CA LEU A 413 13.25 -32.64 1.78
C LEU A 413 13.58 -32.29 3.23
N GLU A 414 13.65 -33.25 4.15
CA GLU A 414 14.08 -33.02 5.53
C GLU A 414 15.56 -32.57 5.61
N ARG A 415 16.40 -33.02 4.67
CA ARG A 415 17.84 -32.74 4.65
C ARG A 415 18.22 -31.56 3.76
N ILE A 416 17.29 -31.02 2.98
CA ILE A 416 17.59 -30.01 1.97
C ILE A 416 18.18 -28.73 2.58
N ALA A 417 17.78 -28.37 3.80
CA ALA A 417 18.34 -27.22 4.50
C ALA A 417 19.83 -27.43 4.79
N ASP A 418 20.23 -28.63 5.23
CA ASP A 418 21.62 -28.96 5.52
C ASP A 418 22.49 -28.96 4.26
N VAL A 419 21.94 -29.38 3.11
CA VAL A 419 22.61 -29.30 1.81
C VAL A 419 23.05 -27.87 1.52
N TYR A 420 22.18 -26.88 1.65
CA TYR A 420 22.56 -25.50 1.33
C TYR A 420 23.47 -24.90 2.41
N LYS A 421 23.19 -25.19 3.69
CA LYS A 421 23.98 -24.72 4.84
C LYS A 421 25.44 -25.17 4.82
N ASN A 422 25.69 -26.41 4.38
CA ASN A 422 27.02 -27.02 4.37
C ASN A 422 27.75 -26.88 3.02
N SER A 423 27.10 -26.31 2.01
CA SER A 423 27.73 -26.08 0.70
C SER A 423 28.88 -25.08 0.80
N THR A 424 29.91 -25.27 -0.04
CA THR A 424 31.01 -24.31 -0.15
C THR A 424 30.52 -23.02 -0.82
N HIS A 425 29.72 -23.19 -1.88
CA HIS A 425 29.06 -22.13 -2.61
C HIS A 425 27.66 -22.59 -3.03
N VAL A 426 26.72 -21.65 -3.07
CA VAL A 426 25.49 -21.81 -3.85
C VAL A 426 25.64 -21.05 -5.16
N LEU A 427 25.39 -21.73 -6.28
CA LEU A 427 25.44 -21.13 -7.61
C LEU A 427 24.04 -20.91 -8.16
N ILE A 428 23.67 -19.65 -8.34
CA ILE A 428 22.40 -19.23 -8.92
C ILE A 428 22.45 -19.38 -10.44
N LEU A 429 21.48 -20.13 -10.98
CA LEU A 429 21.25 -20.29 -12.41
C LEU A 429 19.87 -19.74 -12.78
N ASP A 430 19.86 -18.54 -13.37
CA ASP A 430 18.66 -17.87 -13.87
C ASP A 430 18.92 -17.37 -15.31
N SER A 431 18.03 -17.71 -16.24
CA SER A 431 18.17 -17.36 -17.66
C SER A 431 18.25 -15.84 -17.91
N SER A 432 17.61 -15.03 -17.08
CA SER A 432 17.64 -13.57 -17.17
C SER A 432 18.98 -12.95 -16.74
N LEU A 433 19.79 -13.69 -15.97
CA LEU A 433 21.11 -13.26 -15.48
C LEU A 433 22.25 -13.89 -16.28
N THR A 434 22.12 -15.16 -16.67
CA THR A 434 23.14 -15.91 -17.43
C THR A 434 23.37 -15.39 -18.86
N CYS A 435 22.53 -14.46 -19.33
CA CYS A 435 22.72 -13.74 -20.59
C CYS A 435 23.42 -12.38 -20.44
N MET A 436 23.80 -11.99 -19.22
CA MET A 436 24.58 -10.77 -18.95
C MET A 436 26.05 -11.11 -18.84
N ASP A 437 26.92 -10.21 -19.29
CA ASP A 437 28.38 -10.38 -19.23
C ASP A 437 28.97 -9.42 -18.20
N THR A 438 29.83 -9.93 -17.30
CA THR A 438 30.35 -9.15 -16.16
C THR A 438 31.28 -8.02 -16.54
N THR A 439 31.81 -8.02 -17.77
CA THR A 439 32.77 -7.02 -18.27
C THR A 439 32.10 -5.90 -19.06
N THR A 440 30.96 -6.20 -19.69
CA THR A 440 30.26 -5.27 -20.59
C THR A 440 28.92 -4.77 -20.06
N SER A 441 28.35 -5.43 -19.06
CA SER A 441 27.10 -5.02 -18.41
C SER A 441 27.38 -4.04 -17.28
N ASP A 442 26.46 -3.09 -17.06
CA ASP A 442 26.56 -2.18 -15.92
C ASP A 442 26.33 -2.93 -14.60
N LEU A 443 27.17 -2.65 -13.60
CA LEU A 443 27.13 -3.31 -12.29
C LEU A 443 25.81 -3.06 -11.55
N ALA A 444 25.28 -1.83 -11.61
CA ALA A 444 24.00 -1.52 -11.01
C ALA A 444 22.85 -2.29 -11.69
N GLU A 445 22.87 -2.42 -13.03
CA GLU A 445 21.90 -3.26 -13.76
C GLU A 445 21.96 -4.73 -13.32
N MET A 446 23.16 -5.31 -13.21
CA MET A 446 23.33 -6.71 -12.79
C MET A 446 22.70 -6.97 -11.41
N LEU A 447 22.98 -6.10 -10.44
CA LEU A 447 22.48 -6.25 -9.07
C LEU A 447 20.98 -5.94 -8.96
N LEU A 448 20.50 -4.88 -9.63
CA LEU A 448 19.07 -4.56 -9.70
C LEU A 448 18.30 -5.73 -10.29
N ARG A 449 18.74 -6.30 -11.42
CA ARG A 449 18.08 -7.47 -12.02
C ARG A 449 18.10 -8.67 -11.08
N THR A 450 19.26 -8.96 -10.47
CA THR A 450 19.40 -10.09 -9.53
C THR A 450 18.41 -10.00 -8.38
N PHE A 451 18.38 -8.88 -7.65
CA PHE A 451 17.63 -8.78 -6.40
C PHE A 451 16.17 -8.28 -6.55
N SER A 452 15.82 -7.65 -7.68
CA SER A 452 14.46 -7.13 -7.87
C SER A 452 13.64 -7.87 -8.92
N CYS A 453 14.24 -8.25 -10.06
CA CYS A 453 13.50 -8.66 -11.27
C CYS A 453 13.74 -10.10 -11.74
N SER A 454 14.64 -10.87 -11.10
CA SER A 454 14.96 -12.24 -11.53
C SER A 454 13.82 -13.21 -11.20
N ALA A 455 13.66 -14.25 -12.03
CA ALA A 455 12.69 -15.32 -11.78
C ALA A 455 13.04 -16.10 -10.51
N TRP A 456 14.35 -16.23 -10.23
CA TRP A 456 14.89 -16.79 -8.99
C TRP A 456 14.33 -16.09 -7.74
N MET A 457 14.18 -14.76 -7.76
CA MET A 457 13.59 -14.00 -6.63
C MET A 457 12.06 -14.17 -6.49
N ARG A 458 11.40 -14.96 -7.35
CA ARG A 458 9.93 -15.13 -7.35
C ARG A 458 9.47 -16.48 -6.79
N ARG A 459 10.37 -17.41 -6.49
CA ARG A 459 10.04 -18.74 -5.93
C ARG A 459 10.31 -18.77 -4.44
N LEU A 460 9.47 -19.44 -3.66
CA LEU A 460 9.69 -19.55 -2.20
C LEU A 460 10.88 -20.47 -1.89
N TRP A 461 10.97 -21.61 -2.57
CA TRP A 461 12.04 -22.59 -2.38
C TRP A 461 13.44 -21.95 -2.54
N THR A 462 13.65 -21.07 -3.52
CA THR A 462 14.94 -20.40 -3.73
C THR A 462 15.35 -19.45 -2.61
N LEU A 463 14.43 -19.07 -1.70
CA LEU A 463 14.75 -18.17 -0.59
C LEU A 463 15.64 -18.85 0.45
N GLN A 464 15.35 -20.10 0.84
CA GLN A 464 16.22 -20.82 1.78
C GLN A 464 17.58 -21.13 1.13
N GLU A 465 17.59 -21.36 -0.19
CA GLU A 465 18.80 -21.56 -0.99
C GLU A 465 19.68 -20.29 -1.00
N ALA A 466 19.08 -19.12 -0.77
CA ALA A 466 19.77 -17.85 -0.61
C ALA A 466 20.21 -17.59 0.84
N ILE A 467 19.39 -17.96 1.83
CA ILE A 467 19.59 -17.63 3.26
C ILE A 467 20.54 -18.55 3.99
N LEU A 468 20.48 -19.85 3.70
CA LEU A 468 21.28 -20.84 4.41
C LEU A 468 22.78 -20.87 4.06
N PRO A 469 23.22 -20.63 2.81
CA PRO A 469 24.64 -20.75 2.47
C PRO A 469 25.46 -19.55 2.94
N LYS A 470 26.75 -19.80 3.20
CA LYS A 470 27.73 -18.76 3.55
C LYS A 470 28.16 -17.91 2.36
N ASN A 471 28.18 -18.49 1.15
CA ASN A 471 28.63 -17.83 -0.07
C ASN A 471 27.63 -18.05 -1.20
N LEU A 472 27.03 -16.95 -1.65
CA LEU A 472 26.11 -16.93 -2.78
C LEU A 472 26.80 -16.40 -4.05
N CYS A 473 26.83 -17.21 -5.09
CA CYS A 473 27.45 -16.90 -6.38
C CYS A 473 26.37 -16.84 -7.48
N ILE A 474 26.50 -15.89 -8.40
CA ILE A 474 25.58 -15.70 -9.53
C ILE A 474 26.31 -16.07 -10.81
N GLN A 475 25.75 -16.98 -11.60
CA GLN A 475 26.29 -17.30 -12.92
C GLN A 475 25.88 -16.25 -13.95
N PHE A 476 26.86 -15.59 -14.53
CA PHE A 476 26.71 -14.73 -15.72
C PHE A 476 27.13 -15.48 -16.98
N GLN A 477 27.11 -14.82 -18.13
CA GLN A 477 27.48 -15.41 -19.42
C GLN A 477 28.94 -15.89 -19.44
N ASP A 478 29.84 -15.09 -18.88
CA ASP A 478 31.28 -15.28 -18.91
C ASP A 478 31.80 -16.05 -17.69
N LYS A 479 31.34 -15.72 -16.49
CA LYS A 479 31.78 -16.37 -15.24
C LYS A 479 30.75 -16.27 -14.11
N ALA A 480 31.00 -17.01 -13.04
CA ALA A 480 30.30 -16.81 -11.78
C ALA A 480 30.95 -15.67 -10.97
N ALA A 481 30.13 -14.88 -10.27
CA ALA A 481 30.61 -13.83 -9.38
C ALA A 481 29.92 -13.91 -8.00
N SER A 482 30.67 -13.61 -6.94
CA SER A 482 30.12 -13.53 -5.58
C SER A 482 29.19 -12.33 -5.44
N ALA A 483 27.98 -12.56 -4.89
CA ALA A 483 27.03 -11.49 -4.62
C ALA A 483 27.59 -10.44 -3.66
N ALA A 484 28.38 -10.87 -2.66
CA ALA A 484 29.04 -9.98 -1.72
C ALA A 484 30.12 -9.12 -2.38
N ASP A 485 30.88 -9.71 -3.32
CA ASP A 485 31.89 -8.97 -4.08
C ASP A 485 31.25 -7.90 -4.97
N LEU A 486 30.19 -8.24 -5.70
CA LEU A 486 29.45 -7.29 -6.53
C LEU A 486 28.87 -6.14 -5.69
N MET A 487 28.31 -6.44 -4.51
CA MET A 487 27.81 -5.41 -3.58
C MET A 487 28.93 -4.50 -3.07
N ARG A 488 30.11 -5.04 -2.74
CA ARG A 488 31.28 -4.24 -2.36
C ARG A 488 31.75 -3.37 -3.52
N ASP A 489 31.82 -3.91 -4.71
CA ASP A 489 32.30 -3.18 -5.89
C ASP A 489 31.35 -2.02 -6.23
N LEU A 490 30.02 -2.23 -6.12
CA LEU A 490 29.03 -1.16 -6.28
C LEU A 490 29.16 -0.09 -5.18
N TYR A 491 29.48 -0.46 -3.94
CA TYR A 491 29.77 0.51 -2.89
C TYR A 491 31.01 1.36 -3.21
N ILE A 492 32.08 0.75 -3.72
CA ILE A 492 33.30 1.45 -4.13
C ILE A 492 33.02 2.42 -5.30
N GLU A 493 32.22 2.00 -6.28
CA GLU A 493 31.71 2.90 -7.32
C GLU A 493 30.84 4.01 -6.74
N GLY A 494 29.99 3.67 -5.76
CA GLY A 494 29.10 4.59 -5.06
C GLY A 494 29.82 5.71 -4.30
N ILE A 495 30.99 5.43 -3.71
CA ILE A 495 31.82 6.47 -3.07
C ILE A 495 32.26 7.53 -4.10
N LYS A 496 32.42 7.15 -5.38
CA LYS A 496 32.79 8.07 -6.47
C LYS A 496 31.57 8.72 -7.13
N ASP A 497 30.43 8.04 -7.10
CA ASP A 497 29.16 8.49 -7.67
C ASP A 497 28.01 8.24 -6.69
N MET A 498 27.59 9.29 -5.98
CA MET A 498 26.54 9.21 -4.95
C MET A 498 25.20 8.68 -5.50
N ARG A 499 24.96 8.77 -6.82
CA ARG A 499 23.78 8.17 -7.46
C ARG A 499 23.82 6.65 -7.39
N ARG A 500 25.00 6.05 -7.60
CA ARG A 500 25.23 4.59 -7.44
C ARG A 500 25.20 4.19 -5.97
N LEU A 501 25.69 5.03 -5.06
CA LEU A 501 25.58 4.77 -3.62
C LEU A 501 24.13 4.71 -3.15
N ARG A 502 23.25 5.54 -3.73
CA ARG A 502 21.82 5.46 -3.44
C ARG A 502 21.21 4.13 -3.88
N ILE A 503 21.57 3.64 -5.08
CA ILE A 503 21.16 2.32 -5.58
C ILE A 503 21.69 1.22 -4.65
N TRP A 504 22.95 1.31 -4.23
CA TRP A 504 23.55 0.37 -3.28
C TRP A 504 22.79 0.30 -1.95
N HIS A 505 22.40 1.43 -1.37
CA HIS A 505 21.62 1.45 -0.12
C HIS A 505 20.27 0.72 -0.24
N ASP A 506 19.58 0.86 -1.38
CA ASP A 506 18.32 0.15 -1.62
C ASP A 506 18.54 -1.36 -1.80
N LEU A 507 19.58 -1.74 -2.54
CA LEU A 507 19.96 -3.14 -2.73
C LEU A 507 20.46 -3.80 -1.45
N LEU A 508 21.10 -3.05 -0.55
CA LEU A 508 21.65 -3.57 0.70
C LEU A 508 20.57 -4.19 1.58
N ASN A 509 19.35 -3.63 1.59
CA ASN A 509 18.23 -4.20 2.34
C ASN A 509 17.86 -5.59 1.84
N GLU A 510 17.75 -5.75 0.51
CA GLU A 510 17.45 -7.05 -0.10
C GLU A 510 18.58 -8.04 0.06
N PHE A 511 19.82 -7.59 -0.10
CA PHE A 511 20.99 -8.41 0.17
C PHE A 511 20.98 -8.89 1.63
N ASN A 512 20.66 -8.03 2.58
CA ASN A 512 20.58 -8.39 4.00
C ASN A 512 19.44 -9.37 4.30
N TYR A 513 18.27 -9.23 3.67
CA TYR A 513 17.21 -10.23 3.81
C TYR A 513 17.62 -11.61 3.29
N LEU A 514 18.52 -11.68 2.32
CA LEU A 514 18.97 -12.94 1.73
C LEU A 514 20.23 -13.51 2.38
N GLN A 515 21.22 -12.72 2.79
CA GLN A 515 22.52 -13.22 3.26
C GLN A 515 22.79 -12.89 4.73
N ASN A 516 21.98 -12.00 5.33
CA ASN A 516 22.14 -11.56 6.72
C ASN A 516 20.79 -11.55 7.46
N PHE A 517 19.91 -12.53 7.22
CA PHE A 517 18.52 -12.56 7.69
C PHE A 517 18.38 -12.32 9.21
N GLU A 518 19.25 -12.95 10.02
CA GLU A 518 19.27 -12.74 11.47
C GLU A 518 19.72 -11.32 11.84
N GLN A 519 20.73 -10.76 11.16
CA GLN A 519 21.19 -9.40 11.38
C GLN A 519 20.17 -8.35 10.90
N ALA A 520 19.45 -8.62 9.81
CA ALA A 520 18.36 -7.78 9.32
C ALA A 520 17.24 -7.67 10.36
N SER A 521 16.97 -8.76 11.08
CA SER A 521 16.05 -8.76 12.22
C SER A 521 16.62 -7.93 13.38
N ARG A 522 17.89 -8.13 13.75
CA ARG A 522 18.54 -7.34 14.81
C ARG A 522 18.54 -5.83 14.54
N GLY A 523 18.63 -5.41 13.28
CA GLY A 523 18.55 -4.00 12.90
C GLY A 523 17.20 -3.33 13.21
N LEU A 524 16.15 -4.11 13.46
CA LEU A 524 14.82 -3.63 13.82
C LEU A 524 14.53 -3.76 15.32
N ASP A 525 15.39 -4.42 16.11
CA ASP A 525 15.18 -4.69 17.54
C ASP A 525 15.10 -3.40 18.38
N ASP A 526 15.72 -2.30 17.92
CA ASP A 526 15.63 -1.00 18.59
C ASP A 526 14.23 -0.38 18.51
N SER A 527 13.42 -0.80 17.53
CA SER A 527 12.07 -0.25 17.28
C SER A 527 10.95 -1.25 17.58
N TYR A 528 11.22 -2.54 17.41
CA TYR A 528 10.23 -3.60 17.52
C TYR A 528 10.77 -4.77 18.33
N HIS A 529 9.93 -5.33 19.19
CA HIS A 529 10.23 -6.58 19.88
C HIS A 529 10.15 -7.76 18.91
N ARG A 530 11.24 -8.54 18.79
CA ARG A 530 11.29 -9.78 18.01
C ARG A 530 10.72 -9.63 16.58
N PRO A 531 11.36 -8.82 15.73
CA PRO A 531 10.86 -8.44 14.40
C PRO A 531 11.06 -9.51 13.32
N GLN A 532 11.45 -10.75 13.68
CA GLN A 532 11.76 -11.80 12.72
C GLN A 532 10.58 -12.07 11.77
N LEU A 533 9.34 -12.01 12.26
CA LEU A 533 8.14 -12.18 11.40
C LEU A 533 7.90 -11.02 10.44
N VAL A 534 8.31 -9.79 10.79
CA VAL A 534 8.26 -8.64 9.89
C VAL A 534 9.23 -8.84 8.73
N VAL A 535 10.45 -9.29 9.05
CA VAL A 535 11.48 -9.60 8.05
C VAL A 535 11.07 -10.78 7.18
N LEU A 536 10.54 -11.85 7.77
CA LEU A 536 10.01 -13.01 7.06
C LEU A 536 8.91 -12.59 6.08
N GLN A 537 7.92 -11.83 6.54
CA GLN A 537 6.82 -11.35 5.70
C GLN A 537 7.35 -10.56 4.49
N ARG A 538 8.38 -9.73 4.68
CA ARG A 538 9.05 -8.98 3.62
C ARG A 538 9.75 -9.86 2.61
N ALA A 539 10.51 -10.85 3.07
CA ALA A 539 11.26 -11.75 2.20
C ALA A 539 10.36 -12.66 1.33
N ILE A 540 9.16 -13.03 1.81
CA ILE A 540 8.29 -14.02 1.13
C ILE A 540 7.12 -13.43 0.35
N HIS A 541 6.73 -12.17 0.60
CA HIS A 541 5.46 -11.64 0.08
C HIS A 541 5.28 -11.77 -1.45
N PHE A 542 6.31 -11.45 -2.22
CA PHE A 542 6.27 -11.52 -3.69
C PHE A 542 6.70 -12.87 -4.27
N ARG A 543 6.85 -13.90 -3.42
CA ARG A 543 7.23 -15.26 -3.82
C ARG A 543 5.99 -16.14 -4.03
N THR A 544 6.21 -17.24 -4.74
CA THR A 544 5.19 -18.21 -5.13
C THR A 544 5.68 -19.64 -4.88
N VAL A 545 4.73 -20.55 -4.71
CA VAL A 545 4.94 -22.00 -4.66
C VAL A 545 4.09 -22.68 -5.73
N SER A 546 4.55 -23.82 -6.24
CA SER A 546 3.75 -24.66 -7.13
C SER A 546 2.76 -25.54 -6.34
N VAL A 547 3.11 -25.88 -5.09
CA VAL A 547 2.26 -26.66 -4.18
C VAL A 547 2.09 -25.85 -2.90
N SER A 548 0.85 -25.45 -2.57
CA SER A 548 0.58 -24.55 -1.43
C SER A 548 0.98 -25.15 -0.07
N SER A 549 0.95 -26.47 0.08
CA SER A 549 1.38 -27.15 1.32
C SER A 549 2.89 -27.02 1.59
N ASP A 550 3.69 -26.58 0.62
CA ASP A 550 5.14 -26.41 0.79
C ASP A 550 5.50 -25.15 1.58
N GLU A 551 4.63 -24.12 1.57
CA GLU A 551 4.89 -22.86 2.27
C GLU A 551 5.23 -23.06 3.76
N PRO A 552 4.45 -23.81 4.56
CA PRO A 552 4.79 -24.12 5.94
C PRO A 552 6.17 -24.75 6.13
N LEU A 553 6.64 -25.59 5.19
CA LEU A 553 7.96 -26.23 5.27
C LEU A 553 9.06 -25.19 5.15
N CYS A 554 8.95 -24.29 4.17
CA CYS A 554 9.91 -23.20 4.00
C CYS A 554 9.92 -22.26 5.21
N ILE A 555 8.75 -21.90 5.75
CA ILE A 555 8.67 -21.05 6.94
C ILE A 555 9.37 -21.71 8.14
N ALA A 556 9.15 -23.02 8.35
CA ALA A 556 9.80 -23.75 9.43
C ALA A 556 11.33 -23.70 9.33
N VAL A 557 11.89 -23.89 8.13
CA VAL A 557 13.34 -23.79 7.89
C VAL A 557 13.85 -22.37 8.12
N LEU A 558 13.20 -21.37 7.53
CA LEU A 558 13.63 -19.95 7.62
C LEU A 558 13.60 -19.40 9.04
N MET A 559 12.67 -19.90 9.87
CA MET A 559 12.50 -19.52 11.26
C MET A 559 13.20 -20.48 12.23
N ASN A 560 13.97 -21.44 11.72
CA ASN A 560 14.71 -22.45 12.47
C ASN A 560 13.83 -23.22 13.48
N LEU A 561 12.62 -23.60 13.07
CA LEU A 561 11.64 -24.33 13.88
C LEU A 561 11.88 -25.83 13.78
N GLN A 562 11.94 -26.51 14.92
CA GLN A 562 12.06 -27.96 14.99
C GLN A 562 10.67 -28.59 15.17
N ILE A 563 10.06 -29.08 14.09
CA ILE A 563 8.72 -29.66 14.11
C ILE A 563 8.75 -31.10 13.58
N GLU A 564 8.61 -32.07 14.48
CA GLU A 564 8.62 -33.49 14.13
C GLU A 564 7.42 -33.88 13.25
N GLY A 565 7.68 -34.64 12.18
CA GLY A 565 6.66 -35.18 11.27
C GLY A 565 6.01 -34.18 10.31
N LEU A 566 6.49 -32.93 10.24
CA LEU A 566 5.87 -31.87 9.43
C LEU A 566 5.79 -32.21 7.93
N THR A 567 6.82 -32.87 7.40
CA THR A 567 6.94 -33.32 6.00
C THR A 567 5.92 -34.41 5.62
N LEU A 568 5.53 -35.25 6.56
CA LEU A 568 4.58 -36.37 6.36
C LEU A 568 3.11 -35.92 6.38
N MET A 569 2.80 -34.74 6.93
CA MET A 569 1.44 -34.23 7.02
C MET A 569 0.91 -33.85 5.62
N THR A 570 -0.23 -34.39 5.17
CA THR A 570 -0.77 -34.08 3.84
C THR A 570 -1.69 -32.85 3.83
N ASP A 571 -2.32 -32.51 4.95
CA ASP A 571 -3.19 -31.33 5.04
C ASP A 571 -2.36 -30.05 5.26
N GLY A 572 -2.43 -29.14 4.30
CA GLY A 572 -1.66 -27.90 4.31
C GLY A 572 -2.08 -26.92 5.43
N GLN A 573 -3.35 -26.93 5.84
CA GLN A 573 -3.82 -26.02 6.90
C GLN A 573 -3.42 -26.52 8.28
N GLU A 574 -3.51 -27.82 8.54
CA GLU A 574 -3.01 -28.44 9.77
C GLU A 574 -1.49 -28.25 9.89
N ARG A 575 -0.78 -28.41 8.77
CA ARG A 575 0.66 -28.15 8.69
C ARG A 575 0.98 -26.68 9.03
N MET A 576 0.24 -25.72 8.49
CA MET A 576 0.41 -24.29 8.80
C MET A 576 0.06 -23.97 10.26
N ALA A 577 -0.98 -24.58 10.83
CA ALA A 577 -1.32 -24.41 12.25
C ALA A 577 -0.19 -24.87 13.19
N ARG A 578 0.48 -25.99 12.85
CA ARG A 578 1.65 -26.48 13.60
C ARG A 578 2.82 -25.50 13.55
N VAL A 579 3.06 -24.89 12.39
CA VAL A 579 4.07 -23.82 12.23
C VAL A 579 3.72 -22.61 13.09
N TRP A 580 2.47 -22.16 13.10
CA TRP A 580 2.04 -21.06 13.96
C TRP A 580 2.20 -21.35 15.46
N ALA A 581 1.93 -22.60 15.89
CA ALA A 581 2.17 -23.02 17.26
C ALA A 581 3.66 -22.89 17.64
N ALA A 582 4.53 -23.46 16.81
CA ALA A 582 5.98 -23.41 17.03
C ALA A 582 6.54 -21.99 16.96
N LEU A 583 6.01 -21.13 16.08
CA LEU A 583 6.36 -19.71 16.01
C LEU A 583 6.02 -18.98 17.30
N ALA A 584 4.81 -19.18 17.82
CA ALA A 584 4.39 -18.53 19.06
C ALA A 584 5.25 -18.98 20.25
N GLU A 585 5.60 -20.27 20.33
CA GLU A 585 6.50 -20.78 21.36
C GLU A 585 7.90 -20.14 21.24
N THR A 586 8.50 -20.18 20.06
CA THR A 586 9.84 -19.64 19.78
C THR A 586 9.92 -18.14 20.02
N LEU A 587 8.88 -17.40 19.63
CA LEU A 587 8.82 -15.94 19.71
C LEU A 587 8.21 -15.43 21.02
N CYS A 588 7.85 -16.31 21.96
CA CYS A 588 7.18 -15.96 23.22
C CYS A 588 5.88 -15.16 22.98
N GLY A 589 5.12 -15.60 21.98
CA GLY A 589 3.84 -15.07 21.54
C GLY A 589 3.89 -14.40 20.17
N ILE A 590 2.72 -13.98 19.71
CA ILE A 590 2.50 -13.33 18.41
C ILE A 590 1.92 -11.94 18.64
N SER A 591 2.30 -10.96 17.82
CA SER A 591 1.71 -9.62 17.88
C SER A 591 0.19 -9.67 17.85
N THR A 592 -0.47 -8.98 18.78
CA THR A 592 -1.95 -8.84 18.75
C THR A 592 -2.42 -8.02 17.56
N SER A 593 -1.54 -7.24 16.92
CA SER A 593 -1.84 -6.57 15.66
C SER A 593 -2.24 -7.56 14.55
N VAL A 594 -1.83 -8.83 14.65
CA VAL A 594 -2.14 -9.86 13.65
C VAL A 594 -3.64 -9.94 13.41
N VAL A 595 -4.47 -9.86 14.45
CA VAL A 595 -5.91 -10.06 14.30
C VAL A 595 -6.63 -8.92 13.56
N PHE A 596 -6.01 -7.75 13.45
CA PHE A 596 -6.57 -6.56 12.79
C PHE A 596 -6.27 -6.52 11.29
N TYR A 597 -5.17 -7.13 10.85
CA TYR A 597 -4.69 -7.13 9.46
C TYR A 597 -4.72 -8.54 8.87
N LEU A 598 -5.94 -9.07 8.68
CA LEU A 598 -6.20 -10.42 8.16
C LEU A 598 -7.27 -10.43 7.09
N GLU A 599 -7.13 -11.37 6.17
CA GLU A 599 -8.04 -11.59 5.05
C GLU A 599 -8.42 -13.05 4.99
N GLU A 600 -7.50 -13.90 4.53
CA GLU A 600 -7.67 -15.34 4.52
C GLU A 600 -7.05 -15.97 5.77
N THR A 601 -7.91 -16.59 6.58
CA THR A 601 -7.51 -17.26 7.81
C THR A 601 -7.59 -18.76 7.65
N LEU A 602 -6.91 -19.51 8.53
CA LEU A 602 -7.14 -20.95 8.62
C LEU A 602 -8.62 -21.22 8.94
N SER A 603 -9.20 -22.25 8.32
CA SER A 603 -10.58 -22.66 8.58
C SER A 603 -10.71 -23.55 9.83
N LEU A 604 -9.57 -23.99 10.39
CA LEU A 604 -9.48 -24.83 11.57
C LEU A 604 -10.02 -24.10 12.82
N LYS A 605 -10.85 -24.80 13.60
CA LYS A 605 -11.38 -24.27 14.87
C LYS A 605 -10.22 -23.89 15.81
N GLY A 606 -10.32 -22.72 16.44
CA GLY A 606 -9.26 -22.17 17.30
C GLY A 606 -8.12 -21.45 16.56
N TRP A 607 -8.03 -21.58 15.23
CA TRP A 607 -6.96 -21.00 14.40
C TRP A 607 -7.43 -19.93 13.41
N ARG A 608 -8.71 -19.53 13.47
CA ARG A 608 -9.30 -18.49 12.60
C ARG A 608 -8.74 -17.07 12.81
N TRP A 609 -7.86 -16.90 13.78
CA TRP A 609 -7.08 -15.68 13.97
C TRP A 609 -5.77 -15.70 13.17
N ALA A 610 -5.31 -16.86 12.69
CA ALA A 610 -4.03 -17.02 12.05
C ALA A 610 -4.15 -16.92 10.52
N PRO A 611 -3.24 -16.20 9.83
CA PRO A 611 -3.20 -16.19 8.37
C PRO A 611 -3.07 -17.61 7.81
N LYS A 612 -3.88 -17.92 6.79
CA LYS A 612 -3.79 -19.16 6.02
C LYS A 612 -2.47 -19.26 5.25
N SER A 613 -1.98 -18.11 4.80
CA SER A 613 -0.76 -17.92 4.01
C SER A 613 -0.13 -16.58 4.37
N LEU A 614 1.20 -16.51 4.29
CA LEU A 614 2.00 -15.30 4.32
C LEU A 614 2.41 -14.83 2.92
N LEU A 615 2.25 -15.68 1.89
CA LEU A 615 2.47 -15.31 0.48
C LEU A 615 1.39 -14.34 0.00
N GLY A 616 1.80 -13.22 -0.62
CA GLY A 616 0.87 -12.29 -1.25
C GLY A 616 0.16 -12.91 -2.47
N SER A 617 0.83 -13.84 -3.15
CA SER A 617 0.35 -14.47 -4.37
C SER A 617 -0.87 -15.39 -4.23
N LEU A 618 -1.18 -15.81 -3.01
CA LEU A 618 -2.30 -16.71 -2.73
C LEU A 618 -3.60 -15.97 -2.36
N GLY A 619 -3.56 -14.64 -2.21
CA GLY A 619 -4.77 -13.84 -1.98
C GLY A 619 -5.41 -13.38 -3.29
N GLU A 620 -6.39 -14.13 -3.79
CA GLU A 620 -7.06 -13.81 -5.06
C GLU A 620 -7.93 -12.54 -4.96
N ASP A 621 -8.43 -12.20 -3.77
CA ASP A 621 -9.28 -11.02 -3.50
C ASP A 621 -8.70 -10.11 -2.39
N SER A 622 -7.37 -10.00 -2.28
CA SER A 622 -6.70 -9.20 -1.25
C SER A 622 -7.09 -7.70 -1.30
N THR A 623 -7.33 -7.12 -0.13
CA THR A 623 -7.44 -5.69 0.23
C THR A 623 -6.21 -5.15 0.96
N LEU A 624 -5.36 -5.99 1.54
CA LEU A 624 -4.15 -5.59 2.28
C LEU A 624 -2.95 -5.48 1.35
N GLY A 625 -2.25 -4.35 1.43
CA GLY A 625 -0.94 -4.17 0.82
C GLY A 625 0.17 -4.81 1.63
N MET A 626 1.39 -4.64 1.13
CA MET A 626 2.59 -5.21 1.73
C MET A 626 2.90 -4.62 3.12
N ASP A 627 2.71 -3.30 3.26
CA ASP A 627 2.94 -2.60 4.52
C ASP A 627 1.96 -3.08 5.60
N GLU A 628 0.66 -3.16 5.32
CA GLU A 628 -0.31 -3.67 6.28
C GLU A 628 -0.03 -5.12 6.67
N ARG A 629 0.38 -5.96 5.71
CA ARG A 629 0.78 -7.35 5.97
C ARG A 629 2.04 -7.46 6.82
N SER A 630 2.95 -6.49 6.74
CA SER A 630 4.16 -6.45 7.57
C SER A 630 3.85 -5.93 8.99
N LEU A 631 3.07 -4.84 9.07
CA LEU A 631 2.68 -4.18 10.33
C LEU A 631 1.91 -5.11 11.27
N ARG A 632 1.23 -6.13 10.74
CA ARG A 632 0.51 -7.13 11.54
C ARG A 632 1.40 -7.92 12.51
N PHE A 633 2.72 -7.93 12.28
CA PHE A 633 3.69 -8.59 13.15
C PHE A 633 4.52 -7.63 13.99
N SER A 634 4.37 -6.32 13.78
CA SER A 634 5.09 -5.31 14.55
C SER A 634 4.60 -5.30 16.00
N VAL A 635 5.56 -5.30 16.93
CA VAL A 635 5.35 -5.11 18.37
C VAL A 635 6.22 -3.94 18.79
N PRO A 636 5.72 -2.69 18.77
CA PRO A 636 6.51 -1.53 19.15
C PRO A 636 7.03 -1.64 20.59
N LEU A 637 8.22 -1.10 20.85
CA LEU A 637 8.76 -0.99 22.21
C LEU A 637 8.22 0.26 22.94
N PRO A 638 7.99 0.20 24.26
CA PRO A 638 8.12 -0.96 25.14
C PRO A 638 6.98 -1.98 24.95
N VAL A 639 7.28 -3.27 25.13
CA VAL A 639 6.30 -4.36 25.08
C VAL A 639 5.30 -4.21 26.21
N THR A 640 4.01 -4.40 25.92
CA THR A 640 2.94 -4.39 26.91
C THR A 640 2.21 -5.74 26.93
N PRO A 641 1.47 -6.07 28.01
CA PRO A 641 0.62 -7.25 28.02
C PRO A 641 -0.46 -7.28 26.90
N GLN A 642 -0.75 -6.15 26.28
CA GLN A 642 -1.68 -6.03 25.14
C GLN A 642 -1.00 -6.20 23.79
N SER A 643 0.34 -6.12 23.72
CA SER A 643 1.05 -6.12 22.44
C SER A 643 1.33 -7.54 21.91
N VAL A 644 1.22 -8.56 22.75
CA VAL A 644 1.49 -9.97 22.41
C VAL A 644 0.37 -10.89 22.92
N GLY A 645 0.01 -11.90 22.13
CA GLY A 645 -0.95 -12.94 22.48
C GLY A 645 -0.43 -14.36 22.19
N MET A 646 -1.12 -15.37 22.72
CA MET A 646 -0.74 -16.78 22.61
C MET A 646 -1.82 -17.62 21.93
N PRO A 647 -1.46 -18.54 21.02
CA PRO A 647 -2.40 -19.49 20.44
C PRO A 647 -2.85 -20.51 21.47
N THR A 648 -4.10 -20.94 21.37
CA THR A 648 -4.68 -22.04 22.16
C THR A 648 -5.55 -22.92 21.26
N PRO A 649 -5.88 -24.16 21.66
CA PRO A 649 -6.84 -24.99 20.91
C PRO A 649 -8.24 -24.36 20.75
N ARG A 650 -8.57 -23.35 21.56
CA ARG A 650 -9.88 -22.69 21.59
C ARG A 650 -9.91 -21.34 20.86
N GLY A 651 -8.75 -20.75 20.53
CA GLY A 651 -8.66 -19.40 19.98
C GLY A 651 -7.34 -18.72 20.31
N PHE A 652 -7.28 -17.40 20.12
CA PHE A 652 -6.12 -16.59 20.46
C PHE A 652 -6.32 -15.93 21.82
N ARG A 653 -5.45 -16.23 22.79
CA ARG A 653 -5.44 -15.60 24.11
C ARG A 653 -4.73 -14.25 24.00
N MET A 654 -5.45 -13.16 24.22
CA MET A 654 -4.88 -11.81 24.21
C MET A 654 -5.60 -10.87 25.17
N ARG A 655 -4.94 -9.77 25.56
CA ARG A 655 -5.55 -8.64 26.27
C ARG A 655 -5.83 -7.53 25.26
N ALA A 656 -7.06 -7.01 25.23
CA ALA A 656 -7.43 -5.97 24.28
C ALA A 656 -8.55 -5.06 24.81
N GLN A 657 -8.68 -3.88 24.20
CA GLN A 657 -9.77 -2.95 24.46
C GLN A 657 -11.00 -3.32 23.64
N GLY A 658 -12.19 -3.19 24.21
CA GLY A 658 -13.40 -3.55 23.51
C GLY A 658 -14.65 -3.54 24.37
N GLY A 659 -15.74 -4.04 23.80
CA GLY A 659 -17.01 -4.24 24.48
C GLY A 659 -17.71 -5.51 24.01
N LEU A 660 -18.39 -6.18 24.93
CA LEU A 660 -19.34 -7.24 24.59
C LEU A 660 -20.55 -6.61 23.91
N LEU A 661 -21.02 -7.24 22.85
CA LEU A 661 -22.22 -6.84 22.14
C LEU A 661 -23.38 -7.69 22.66
N ARG A 662 -24.47 -7.02 23.05
CA ARG A 662 -25.71 -7.66 23.44
C ARG A 662 -26.78 -7.30 22.44
N VAL A 663 -27.53 -8.30 21.99
CA VAL A 663 -28.72 -8.09 21.16
C VAL A 663 -29.93 -8.38 22.04
N ALA A 664 -30.72 -7.34 22.31
CA ALA A 664 -32.00 -7.48 22.98
C ALA A 664 -33.14 -7.33 21.96
N PRO A 665 -34.19 -8.17 22.02
CA PRO A 665 -35.38 -7.94 21.23
C PRO A 665 -36.09 -6.66 21.69
N LEU A 666 -36.84 -6.03 20.78
CA LEU A 666 -37.55 -4.78 21.06
C LEU A 666 -38.63 -4.92 22.17
N ARG A 667 -39.15 -6.14 22.38
CA ARG A 667 -40.07 -6.55 23.44
C ARG A 667 -39.69 -7.99 23.87
N GLU A 668 -39.97 -8.38 25.11
CA GLU A 668 -39.57 -9.70 25.65
C GLU A 668 -40.11 -10.91 24.85
N ASN A 669 -41.27 -10.76 24.22
CA ASN A 669 -41.93 -11.81 23.44
C ASN A 669 -41.60 -11.76 21.93
N PHE A 670 -40.70 -10.89 21.50
CA PHE A 670 -40.33 -10.74 20.09
C PHE A 670 -39.06 -11.53 19.77
N SER A 671 -38.94 -11.98 18.51
CA SER A 671 -37.64 -12.37 17.98
C SER A 671 -36.76 -11.12 17.77
N VAL A 672 -35.45 -11.29 17.62
CA VAL A 672 -34.51 -10.18 17.35
C VAL A 672 -34.76 -9.48 16.00
N LEU A 673 -35.52 -10.10 15.10
CA LEU A 673 -35.93 -9.56 13.81
C LEU A 673 -37.45 -9.72 13.63
N PRO A 674 -38.28 -8.98 14.38
CA PRO A 674 -39.73 -9.18 14.41
C PRO A 674 -40.41 -8.91 13.06
N TRP A 675 -39.78 -8.12 12.19
CA TRP A 675 -40.27 -7.74 10.87
C TRP A 675 -39.46 -8.36 9.71
N LYS A 676 -38.83 -9.52 9.94
CA LYS A 676 -38.05 -10.23 8.90
C LYS A 676 -38.92 -10.53 7.68
N GLY A 677 -38.52 -9.98 6.51
CA GLY A 677 -39.22 -10.13 5.24
C GLY A 677 -40.03 -8.91 4.79
N VAL A 678 -40.14 -7.87 5.62
CA VAL A 678 -40.84 -6.60 5.25
C VAL A 678 -40.09 -5.88 4.12
N THR A 679 -38.77 -5.95 4.07
CA THR A 679 -37.96 -5.40 2.98
C THR A 679 -37.53 -6.50 2.00
N LYS A 680 -37.63 -6.23 0.69
CA LYS A 680 -37.36 -7.22 -0.38
C LYS A 680 -35.88 -7.64 -0.50
N ARG A 681 -34.96 -6.87 0.09
CA ARG A 681 -33.51 -7.13 0.12
C ARG A 681 -32.92 -6.54 1.39
N SER A 682 -32.61 -7.37 2.37
CA SER A 682 -31.84 -6.99 3.55
C SER A 682 -30.36 -7.26 3.28
N ILE A 683 -29.77 -6.49 2.36
CA ILE A 683 -28.31 -6.44 2.27
C ILE A 683 -27.85 -5.53 3.40
N GLU A 684 -27.16 -6.11 4.37
CA GLU A 684 -26.62 -5.38 5.51
C GLU A 684 -25.48 -4.45 5.05
N ALA A 685 -25.80 -3.16 4.89
CA ALA A 685 -24.78 -2.15 4.63
C ALA A 685 -24.07 -1.74 5.92
N HIS A 686 -24.82 -1.58 7.00
CA HIS A 686 -24.35 -1.06 8.28
C HIS A 686 -25.17 -1.66 9.44
N VAL A 687 -24.53 -1.76 10.61
CA VAL A 687 -25.22 -2.00 11.89
C VAL A 687 -25.00 -0.78 12.78
N LEU A 688 -26.03 -0.38 13.51
CA LEU A 688 -25.93 0.69 14.52
C LEU A 688 -25.78 0.03 15.89
N ILE A 689 -24.82 0.51 16.68
CA ILE A 689 -24.57 0.04 18.04
C ILE A 689 -24.67 1.22 19.00
N HIS A 690 -25.24 0.98 20.18
CA HIS A 690 -25.38 1.96 21.25
C HIS A 690 -24.44 1.60 22.39
N ARG A 691 -23.73 2.59 22.91
CA ARG A 691 -22.84 2.44 24.06
C ARG A 691 -23.52 3.01 25.30
N GLU A 692 -24.10 2.13 26.11
CA GLU A 692 -24.89 2.50 27.30
C GLU A 692 -24.13 3.43 28.26
N ALA A 693 -22.83 3.22 28.46
CA ALA A 693 -22.03 3.97 29.42
C ALA A 693 -21.86 5.46 29.07
N THR A 694 -21.90 5.82 27.79
CA THR A 694 -21.68 7.20 27.33
C THR A 694 -22.85 7.79 26.54
N ASP A 695 -23.90 6.99 26.32
CA ASP A 695 -25.07 7.32 25.50
C ASP A 695 -24.71 7.70 24.05
N ASP A 696 -23.63 7.13 23.53
CA ASP A 696 -23.16 7.37 22.16
C ASP A 696 -23.65 6.29 21.20
N TRP A 697 -24.00 6.71 19.98
CA TRP A 697 -24.30 5.82 18.87
C TRP A 697 -23.13 5.72 17.91
N TYR A 698 -22.83 4.51 17.46
CA TYR A 698 -21.82 4.22 16.46
C TYR A 698 -22.44 3.44 15.30
N ARG A 699 -21.88 3.64 14.11
CA ARG A 699 -22.15 2.85 12.91
C ARG A 699 -20.98 1.92 12.68
N ILE A 700 -21.27 0.65 12.44
CA ILE A 700 -20.29 -0.33 11.99
C ILE A 700 -20.58 -0.79 10.57
N ALA A 701 -19.51 -1.01 9.79
CA ALA A 701 -19.58 -1.50 8.42
C ALA A 701 -18.49 -2.55 8.17
N ASP A 702 -18.77 -3.49 7.29
CA ASP A 702 -17.82 -4.52 6.91
C ASP A 702 -16.63 -3.94 6.12
N TRP A 703 -15.42 -4.12 6.66
CA TRP A 703 -14.20 -3.56 6.05
C TRP A 703 -13.96 -4.10 4.64
N HIS A 704 -14.08 -5.42 4.46
CA HIS A 704 -13.79 -6.08 3.19
C HIS A 704 -14.72 -5.59 2.09
N ARG A 705 -16.04 -5.71 2.30
CA ARG A 705 -17.05 -5.21 1.38
C ARG A 705 -16.83 -3.73 1.07
N SER A 706 -16.62 -2.89 2.08
CA SER A 706 -16.42 -1.45 1.88
C SER A 706 -15.21 -1.11 1.00
N ARG A 707 -14.08 -1.84 1.13
CA ARG A 707 -12.92 -1.62 0.26
C ARG A 707 -13.12 -2.12 -1.17
N LYS A 708 -13.92 -3.19 -1.35
CA LYS A 708 -14.15 -3.81 -2.65
C LYS A 708 -15.28 -3.18 -3.47
N LEU A 709 -16.17 -2.41 -2.86
CA LEU A 709 -17.29 -1.76 -3.56
C LEU A 709 -16.87 -0.90 -4.76
N GLY A 710 -15.67 -0.30 -4.73
CA GLY A 710 -15.13 0.49 -5.83
C GLY A 710 -14.43 -0.32 -6.92
N THR A 711 -14.17 -1.61 -6.68
CA THR A 711 -13.42 -2.48 -7.60
C THR A 711 -14.25 -3.63 -8.16
N TRP A 712 -15.27 -4.10 -7.44
CA TRP A 712 -16.14 -5.16 -7.91
C TRP A 712 -17.04 -4.70 -9.06
N THR A 713 -17.21 -5.59 -10.02
CA THR A 713 -18.28 -5.56 -11.00
C THR A 713 -19.66 -5.71 -10.32
N GLU A 714 -20.73 -5.41 -11.05
CA GLU A 714 -22.08 -5.57 -10.51
C GLU A 714 -22.38 -7.03 -10.17
N GLU A 715 -21.89 -7.96 -10.99
CA GLU A 715 -22.00 -9.40 -10.80
C GLU A 715 -21.28 -9.89 -9.55
N GLU A 716 -20.02 -9.48 -9.34
CA GLU A 716 -19.23 -9.84 -8.14
C GLU A 716 -19.87 -9.30 -6.87
N ARG A 717 -20.31 -8.03 -6.88
CA ARG A 717 -21.01 -7.43 -5.74
C ARG A 717 -22.28 -8.20 -5.40
N LYS A 718 -23.07 -8.57 -6.42
CA LYS A 718 -24.30 -9.33 -6.22
C LYS A 718 -24.01 -10.74 -5.68
N ALA A 719 -23.01 -11.43 -6.21
CA ALA A 719 -22.60 -12.75 -5.73
C ALA A 719 -22.14 -12.70 -4.25
N TYR A 720 -21.39 -11.67 -3.86
CA TYR A 720 -20.99 -11.47 -2.46
C TYR A 720 -22.19 -11.20 -1.55
N ASP A 721 -23.08 -10.29 -1.96
CA ASP A 721 -24.27 -9.91 -1.18
C ASP A 721 -25.27 -11.08 -1.06
N GLU A 722 -25.34 -11.98 -2.05
CA GLU A 722 -26.13 -13.22 -1.99
C GLU A 722 -25.52 -14.26 -1.07
N ALA A 723 -24.19 -14.41 -1.06
CA ALA A 723 -23.48 -15.32 -0.18
C ALA A 723 -23.48 -14.85 1.30
N HIS A 724 -23.49 -13.53 1.52
CA HIS A 724 -23.37 -12.90 2.83
C HIS A 724 -24.40 -11.76 3.00
N PRO A 725 -25.70 -12.08 3.21
CA PRO A 725 -26.75 -11.07 3.30
C PRO A 725 -26.68 -10.21 4.58
N THR A 726 -26.40 -10.83 5.73
CA THR A 726 -26.35 -10.15 7.06
C THR A 726 -25.13 -10.57 7.90
N PRO A 727 -23.90 -10.47 7.35
CA PRO A 727 -22.71 -11.10 7.94
C PRO A 727 -22.31 -10.55 9.32
N MET A 728 -22.53 -9.26 9.61
CA MET A 728 -22.21 -8.67 10.91
C MET A 728 -23.29 -9.03 11.93
N PHE A 729 -24.57 -8.83 11.63
CA PHE A 729 -25.67 -9.19 12.52
C PHE A 729 -25.64 -10.68 12.90
N ASP A 730 -25.27 -11.55 11.95
CA ASP A 730 -25.12 -12.98 12.17
C ASP A 730 -24.05 -13.32 13.21
N CYS A 731 -22.98 -12.53 13.28
CA CYS A 731 -21.95 -12.65 14.32
C CYS A 731 -22.44 -12.08 15.66
N ILE A 732 -23.13 -10.94 15.64
CA ILE A 732 -23.53 -10.18 16.84
C ILE A 732 -24.61 -10.92 17.64
N ARG A 733 -25.49 -11.68 16.99
CA ARG A 733 -26.56 -12.45 17.68
C ARG A 733 -26.07 -13.59 18.60
N SER A 734 -24.76 -13.79 18.73
CA SER A 734 -24.20 -14.77 19.67
C SER A 734 -24.03 -14.16 21.06
N ASP A 735 -24.29 -14.93 22.12
CA ASP A 735 -24.17 -14.46 23.51
C ASP A 735 -22.73 -14.09 23.94
N SER A 736 -21.76 -14.35 23.07
CA SER A 736 -20.33 -14.08 23.28
C SER A 736 -19.76 -13.07 22.28
N ALA A 737 -20.60 -12.36 21.52
CA ALA A 737 -20.13 -11.40 20.52
C ALA A 737 -19.36 -10.25 21.18
N ALA A 738 -18.23 -9.87 20.59
CA ALA A 738 -17.40 -8.80 21.08
C ALA A 738 -16.84 -7.96 19.94
N LEU A 739 -16.75 -6.66 20.19
CA LEU A 739 -16.04 -5.70 19.36
C LEU A 739 -14.74 -5.32 20.04
N VAL A 740 -13.62 -5.60 19.39
CA VAL A 740 -12.27 -5.38 19.93
C VAL A 740 -11.53 -4.37 19.07
N PHE A 741 -10.87 -3.40 19.70
CA PHE A 741 -10.14 -2.30 19.04
C PHE A 741 -8.64 -2.45 19.30
N ASN A 742 -7.82 -2.12 18.29
CA ASN A 742 -6.36 -2.07 18.45
C ASN A 742 -5.98 -0.86 19.30
N LYS A 743 -6.45 0.32 18.87
CA LYS A 743 -6.42 1.58 19.61
C LYS A 743 -7.73 2.29 19.33
N PHE A 744 -8.55 2.49 20.36
CA PHE A 744 -9.75 3.29 20.23
C PHE A 744 -9.38 4.77 20.34
N ASP A 745 -9.68 5.54 19.31
CA ASP A 745 -9.49 6.98 19.26
C ASP A 745 -10.86 7.66 19.12
N VAL A 746 -11.25 8.41 20.15
CA VAL A 746 -12.55 9.08 20.20
C VAL A 746 -12.65 10.22 19.17
N ASP A 747 -11.50 10.79 18.77
CA ASP A 747 -11.41 11.89 17.83
C ASP A 747 -11.21 11.41 16.37
N ALA A 748 -10.98 10.11 16.17
CA ALA A 748 -10.83 9.55 14.84
C ALA A 748 -12.17 9.52 14.07
N GLU A 749 -12.14 9.97 12.82
CA GLU A 749 -13.30 9.91 11.91
C GLU A 749 -13.79 8.46 11.72
N VAL A 750 -12.88 7.49 11.70
CA VAL A 750 -13.18 6.05 11.62
C VAL A 750 -12.17 5.26 12.45
N ASN A 751 -12.68 4.42 13.35
CA ASN A 751 -11.93 3.42 14.10
C ASN A 751 -11.99 2.06 13.36
N VAL A 752 -10.91 1.29 13.42
CA VAL A 752 -10.89 -0.09 12.93
C VAL A 752 -10.98 -1.06 14.10
N ALA A 753 -11.89 -2.03 14.00
CA ALA A 753 -12.14 -3.02 15.02
C ALA A 753 -12.25 -4.42 14.41
N ILE A 754 -12.20 -5.42 15.28
CA ILE A 754 -12.49 -6.81 14.93
C ILE A 754 -13.77 -7.23 15.64
N LEU A 755 -14.63 -7.89 14.89
CA LEU A 755 -15.86 -8.50 15.36
C LEU A 755 -15.64 -10.01 15.46
N GLY A 756 -15.99 -10.59 16.59
CA GLY A 756 -15.80 -12.02 16.84
C GLY A 756 -16.45 -12.47 18.15
N LYS A 757 -16.04 -13.62 18.64
CA LYS A 757 -16.50 -14.18 19.91
C LYS A 757 -15.40 -14.07 20.95
N ALA A 758 -15.75 -13.61 22.15
CA ALA A 758 -14.82 -13.53 23.27
C ALA A 758 -15.33 -14.33 24.47
N GLN A 759 -14.44 -15.08 25.11
CA GLN A 759 -14.72 -15.91 26.28
C GLN A 759 -13.63 -15.70 27.33
N GLU A 760 -13.99 -15.77 28.61
CA GLU A 760 -13.02 -15.70 29.70
C GLU A 760 -12.07 -16.91 29.67
N CYS A 761 -10.79 -16.67 29.98
CA CYS A 761 -9.81 -17.73 30.21
C CYS A 761 -10.06 -18.38 31.57
N ALA A 762 -10.35 -19.69 31.60
CA ALA A 762 -10.50 -20.43 32.85
C ALA A 762 -9.15 -20.71 33.57
N ASP A 763 -8.03 -20.55 32.87
CA ASP A 763 -6.68 -20.88 33.35
C ASP A 763 -5.96 -19.70 34.05
N ASP A 764 -6.65 -18.59 34.36
CA ASP A 764 -6.11 -17.50 35.20
C ASP A 764 -6.14 -17.89 36.70
N GLY A 765 -5.71 -19.11 37.02
CA GLY A 765 -5.43 -19.52 38.40
C GLY A 765 -4.00 -19.10 38.77
N ASP A 766 -3.88 -18.33 39.84
CA ASP A 766 -2.64 -18.10 40.60
C ASP A 766 -1.56 -17.17 39.99
N GLU A 767 -1.94 -16.06 39.36
CA GLU A 767 -1.08 -14.85 39.38
C GLU A 767 -1.67 -13.89 40.43
N GLU A 768 -0.90 -13.67 41.50
CA GLU A 768 -1.29 -12.90 42.68
C GLU A 768 -2.04 -11.61 42.31
N GLU A 769 -3.23 -11.45 42.90
CA GLU A 769 -3.96 -10.20 42.95
C GLU A 769 -3.08 -9.14 43.65
N GLU A 770 -2.18 -8.49 42.92
CA GLU A 770 -1.59 -7.23 43.38
C GLU A 770 -2.71 -6.18 43.45
N GLU A 771 -3.07 -5.86 44.69
CA GLU A 771 -4.12 -4.91 45.06
C GLU A 771 -3.96 -3.55 44.34
N GLY A 772 -5.04 -3.12 43.66
CA GLY A 772 -5.37 -1.70 43.53
C GLY A 772 -4.96 -1.00 42.24
N GLY A 773 -5.75 -1.19 41.17
CA GLY A 773 -5.80 -0.26 40.04
C GLY A 773 -7.04 -0.46 39.18
N GLU A 774 -7.93 0.54 39.11
CA GLU A 774 -9.02 0.56 38.13
C GLU A 774 -8.44 0.45 36.71
N GLY A 775 -8.62 -0.69 36.03
CA GLY A 775 -8.26 -0.84 34.61
C GLY A 775 -7.44 -2.07 34.19
N GLN A 776 -7.17 -3.06 35.05
CA GLN A 776 -6.50 -4.29 34.61
C GLN A 776 -7.38 -5.12 33.65
N GLN A 777 -7.14 -4.98 32.35
CA GLN A 777 -7.80 -5.74 31.29
C GLN A 777 -7.44 -7.23 31.39
N ARG A 778 -8.43 -8.09 31.62
CA ARG A 778 -8.26 -9.54 31.68
C ARG A 778 -7.91 -10.14 30.32
N ALA A 779 -7.16 -11.24 30.32
CA ALA A 779 -6.89 -11.99 29.11
C ALA A 779 -8.15 -12.73 28.67
N MET A 780 -8.47 -12.68 27.38
CA MET A 780 -9.67 -13.30 26.81
C MET A 780 -9.26 -14.26 25.70
N LEU A 781 -10.00 -15.36 25.56
CA LEU A 781 -9.96 -16.21 24.38
C LEU A 781 -10.81 -15.56 23.29
N PHE A 782 -10.16 -15.15 22.21
CA PHE A 782 -10.83 -14.53 21.08
C PHE A 782 -10.87 -15.45 19.86
N GLU A 783 -12.07 -15.65 19.32
CA GLU A 783 -12.32 -16.26 18.02
C GLU A 783 -12.74 -15.16 17.03
N ARG A 784 -11.83 -14.79 16.14
CA ARG A 784 -12.04 -13.76 15.13
C ARG A 784 -13.03 -14.23 14.06
N GLU A 785 -13.95 -13.36 13.67
CA GLU A 785 -14.85 -13.57 12.52
C GLU A 785 -14.57 -12.53 11.42
N ARG A 786 -14.55 -11.21 11.73
CA ARG A 786 -14.46 -10.14 10.70
C ARG A 786 -13.71 -8.90 11.17
N THR A 787 -13.23 -8.09 10.21
CA THR A 787 -12.78 -6.71 10.47
C THR A 787 -13.91 -5.74 10.11
N VAL A 788 -14.16 -4.76 10.98
CA VAL A 788 -15.20 -3.74 10.78
C VAL A 788 -14.62 -2.35 10.96
N MET A 789 -15.19 -1.40 10.23
CA MET A 789 -15.01 0.04 10.48
C MET A 789 -16.09 0.50 11.44
N CYS A 790 -15.75 1.39 12.36
CA CYS A 790 -16.64 1.91 13.40
C CYS A 790 -16.47 3.43 13.50
N TRP A 791 -17.56 4.20 13.40
CA TRP A 791 -17.51 5.64 13.57
C TRP A 791 -18.73 6.17 14.31
N ARG A 792 -18.53 7.25 15.06
CA ARG A 792 -19.57 7.89 15.87
C ARG A 792 -20.58 8.57 14.94
N LEU A 793 -21.86 8.46 15.27
CA LEU A 793 -22.91 9.21 14.56
C LEU A 793 -22.87 10.68 14.96
N GLY A 794 -23.06 11.57 13.98
CA GLY A 794 -23.23 13.00 14.25
C GLY A 794 -24.57 13.31 14.91
N GLU A 795 -24.69 14.49 15.53
CA GLU A 795 -25.90 14.92 16.26
C GLU A 795 -27.19 14.83 15.41
N GLN A 796 -27.11 15.20 14.13
CA GLN A 796 -28.25 15.11 13.21
C GLN A 796 -28.65 13.66 12.91
N GLU A 797 -27.68 12.76 12.77
CA GLU A 797 -27.94 11.33 12.54
C GLU A 797 -28.57 10.68 13.78
N VAL A 798 -28.11 11.06 14.98
CA VAL A 798 -28.70 10.60 16.24
C VAL A 798 -30.11 11.14 16.41
N ALA A 799 -30.36 12.42 16.11
CA ALA A 799 -31.70 13.00 16.16
C ALA A 799 -32.67 12.27 15.22
N LEU A 800 -32.22 11.96 14.00
CA LEU A 800 -33.00 11.15 13.06
C LEU A 800 -33.26 9.74 13.59
N LEU A 801 -32.23 9.06 14.07
CA LEU A 801 -32.33 7.71 14.62
C LEU A 801 -33.35 7.65 15.77
N ASN A 802 -33.34 8.64 16.66
CA ASN A 802 -34.31 8.72 17.76
C ASN A 802 -35.76 8.81 17.27
N LYS A 803 -36.03 9.58 16.20
CA LYS A 803 -37.36 9.62 15.58
C LYS A 803 -37.75 8.28 14.96
N VAL A 804 -36.81 7.61 14.30
CA VAL A 804 -37.01 6.26 13.73
C VAL A 804 -37.30 5.23 14.84
N ILE A 805 -36.59 5.30 15.97
CA ILE A 805 -36.83 4.44 17.15
C ILE A 805 -38.25 4.65 17.70
N VAL A 806 -38.74 5.89 17.75
CA VAL A 806 -40.13 6.17 18.18
C VAL A 806 -41.14 5.53 17.23
N ILE A 807 -40.94 5.65 15.91
CA ILE A 807 -41.82 5.02 14.90
C ILE A 807 -41.78 3.49 15.04
N ALA A 808 -40.59 2.91 15.21
CA ALA A 808 -40.42 1.47 15.39
C ALA A 808 -41.14 0.97 16.66
N ASN A 809 -41.08 1.71 17.77
CA ASN A 809 -41.83 1.38 18.98
C ASN A 809 -43.34 1.43 18.75
N ARG A 810 -43.86 2.44 18.03
CA ARG A 810 -45.29 2.50 17.67
C ARG A 810 -45.71 1.32 16.81
N LEU A 811 -44.87 0.91 15.85
CA LEU A 811 -45.13 -0.26 15.02
C LEU A 811 -45.16 -1.55 15.85
N ALA A 812 -44.25 -1.67 16.82
CA ALA A 812 -44.17 -2.84 17.68
C ALA A 812 -45.45 -3.04 18.51
N ASP A 813 -46.06 -1.94 18.94
CA ASP A 813 -47.28 -1.96 19.76
C ASP A 813 -48.58 -2.00 18.90
N ASP A 814 -48.47 -1.96 17.57
CA ASP A 814 -49.62 -1.97 16.65
C ASP A 814 -50.11 -3.40 16.32
N GLN A 815 -51.42 -3.51 16.05
CA GLN A 815 -52.08 -4.75 15.69
C GLN A 815 -51.48 -5.40 14.44
N VAL A 816 -50.94 -4.63 13.48
CA VAL A 816 -50.29 -5.20 12.28
C VAL A 816 -49.08 -6.06 12.62
N THR A 817 -48.32 -5.69 13.68
CA THR A 817 -47.20 -6.50 14.17
C THR A 817 -47.71 -7.72 14.93
N ALA A 818 -48.75 -7.58 15.76
CA ALA A 818 -49.36 -8.72 16.44
C ALA A 818 -49.90 -9.76 15.46
N ASN A 819 -50.53 -9.33 14.36
CA ASN A 819 -50.98 -10.20 13.27
C ASN A 819 -49.78 -10.95 12.66
N LEU A 820 -48.72 -10.22 12.27
CA LEU A 820 -47.52 -10.83 11.68
C LEU A 820 -46.88 -11.90 12.59
N LEU A 821 -46.80 -11.65 13.89
CA LEU A 821 -46.26 -12.61 14.86
C LEU A 821 -47.15 -13.86 15.00
N ALA A 822 -48.48 -13.69 14.91
CA ALA A 822 -49.42 -14.80 14.92
C ALA A 822 -49.37 -15.66 13.63
N CYS A 823 -49.00 -15.06 12.48
CA CYS A 823 -48.85 -15.77 11.19
C CYS A 823 -47.68 -16.79 11.20
N GLY A 824 -46.82 -16.81 12.23
CA GLY A 824 -45.68 -17.72 12.34
C GLY A 824 -44.57 -17.44 11.32
N GLU A 825 -43.40 -18.10 11.42
CA GLU A 825 -42.22 -17.81 10.58
C GLU A 825 -42.22 -18.46 9.18
N GLU A 826 -43.16 -19.36 8.90
CA GLU A 826 -43.20 -20.13 7.65
C GLU A 826 -43.64 -19.28 6.45
N ALA A 827 -42.95 -19.46 5.31
CA ALA A 827 -43.27 -18.75 4.08
C ALA A 827 -44.60 -19.25 3.50
N GLY A 828 -45.55 -18.34 3.30
CA GLY A 828 -46.86 -18.65 2.73
C GLY A 828 -47.68 -17.41 2.41
N PRO A 829 -48.78 -17.55 1.66
CA PRO A 829 -49.60 -16.43 1.20
C PRO A 829 -50.15 -15.56 2.34
N GLU A 830 -50.46 -16.19 3.49
CA GLU A 830 -50.94 -15.51 4.69
C GLU A 830 -49.86 -14.61 5.30
N ARG A 831 -48.64 -15.14 5.50
CA ARG A 831 -47.49 -14.35 5.98
C ARG A 831 -47.13 -13.22 5.02
N ASP A 832 -47.20 -13.44 3.70
CA ASP A 832 -46.96 -12.39 2.69
C ASP A 832 -47.95 -11.23 2.80
N ASN A 833 -49.22 -11.53 3.10
CA ASN A 833 -50.23 -10.51 3.39
C ASN A 833 -49.92 -9.77 4.69
N CYS A 834 -49.58 -10.48 5.78
CA CYS A 834 -49.19 -9.86 7.06
C CYS A 834 -47.97 -8.92 6.86
N LEU A 835 -46.99 -9.32 6.04
CA LEU A 835 -45.83 -8.50 5.67
C LEU A 835 -46.20 -7.27 4.81
N ALA A 836 -47.20 -7.39 3.94
CA ALA A 836 -47.70 -6.28 3.14
C ALA A 836 -48.47 -5.26 3.99
N GLU A 837 -49.22 -5.71 5.00
CA GLU A 837 -49.90 -4.84 5.97
C GLU A 837 -48.89 -4.00 6.76
N VAL A 838 -47.82 -4.63 7.28
CA VAL A 838 -46.74 -3.93 7.98
C VAL A 838 -46.04 -2.92 7.07
N ARG A 839 -45.77 -3.27 5.79
CA ARG A 839 -45.24 -2.31 4.80
C ARG A 839 -46.14 -1.11 4.60
N SER A 840 -47.44 -1.34 4.39
CA SER A 840 -48.41 -0.27 4.17
C SER A 840 -48.55 0.63 5.41
N TRP A 841 -48.48 0.05 6.61
CA TRP A 841 -48.47 0.81 7.86
C TRP A 841 -47.24 1.72 7.96
N LEU A 842 -46.05 1.20 7.62
CA LEU A 842 -44.80 1.96 7.63
C LEU A 842 -44.86 3.13 6.64
N GLU A 843 -45.28 2.86 5.40
CA GLU A 843 -45.41 3.88 4.35
C GLU A 843 -46.34 5.03 4.80
N LYS A 844 -47.52 4.69 5.33
CA LYS A 844 -48.49 5.71 5.81
C LYS A 844 -47.98 6.48 7.02
N THR A 845 -47.33 5.80 7.97
CA THR A 845 -46.85 6.43 9.19
C THR A 845 -45.68 7.36 8.88
N VAL A 846 -44.70 6.91 8.09
CA VAL A 846 -43.56 7.75 7.69
C VAL A 846 -44.04 8.95 6.87
N ASP A 847 -44.95 8.77 5.91
CA ASP A 847 -45.55 9.89 5.14
C ASP A 847 -46.27 10.90 6.05
N ARG A 848 -46.98 10.43 7.07
CA ARG A 848 -47.62 11.30 8.06
C ARG A 848 -46.60 12.06 8.90
N GLU A 849 -45.62 11.37 9.51
CA GLU A 849 -44.60 12.03 10.33
C GLU A 849 -43.79 13.03 9.49
N TRP A 850 -43.47 12.68 8.25
CA TRP A 850 -42.78 13.58 7.32
C TRP A 850 -43.59 14.85 7.00
N LYS A 851 -44.92 14.75 6.86
CA LYS A 851 -45.78 15.92 6.61
C LYS A 851 -46.06 16.76 7.86
N GLN A 852 -46.06 16.16 9.04
CA GLN A 852 -46.58 16.77 10.27
C GLN A 852 -45.51 17.15 11.29
N ASP A 853 -44.31 16.58 11.20
CA ASP A 853 -43.16 16.90 12.05
C ASP A 853 -42.09 17.63 11.19
N PRO A 854 -42.04 18.98 11.23
CA PRO A 854 -41.06 19.77 10.48
C PRO A 854 -39.61 19.45 10.84
N GLU A 855 -39.34 18.96 12.05
CA GLU A 855 -38.00 18.56 12.48
C GLU A 855 -37.63 17.20 11.87
N PHE A 856 -38.54 16.21 11.90
CA PHE A 856 -38.34 14.93 11.21
C PHE A 856 -38.20 15.11 9.70
N ALA A 857 -39.05 15.95 9.10
CA ALA A 857 -38.89 16.39 7.73
C ALA A 857 -37.49 17.00 7.56
N GLN A 858 -37.14 18.07 8.26
CA GLN A 858 -35.82 18.71 8.16
C GLN A 858 -34.63 17.74 8.30
N LEU A 859 -34.68 16.78 9.22
CA LEU A 859 -33.62 15.78 9.46
C LEU A 859 -33.50 14.75 8.33
N VAL A 860 -34.60 14.28 7.77
CA VAL A 860 -34.60 13.37 6.62
C VAL A 860 -34.36 14.15 5.31
N ALA A 861 -34.65 15.45 5.30
CA ALA A 861 -34.72 16.32 4.13
C ALA A 861 -33.43 17.18 3.93
N SER A 862 -32.60 17.35 4.96
CA SER A 862 -31.24 17.93 4.89
C SER A 862 -30.24 17.05 4.11
N ALA A 863 -30.65 15.87 3.66
CA ALA A 863 -29.81 14.87 2.99
C ALA A 863 -29.71 14.95 1.44
N GLY A 864 -30.19 16.01 0.78
CA GLY A 864 -30.53 15.96 -0.67
C GLY A 864 -29.44 16.27 -1.71
N LYS A 865 -29.45 17.47 -2.34
CA LYS A 865 -28.62 17.79 -3.54
C LYS A 865 -27.15 18.03 -3.22
N SER A 866 -26.84 19.02 -2.39
CA SER A 866 -25.46 19.31 -2.00
C SER A 866 -24.88 18.17 -1.16
N THR A 867 -25.71 17.45 -0.42
CA THR A 867 -25.33 16.21 0.28
C THR A 867 -25.05 15.07 -0.70
N LEU A 868 -25.89 14.87 -1.72
CA LEU A 868 -25.62 13.92 -2.81
C LEU A 868 -24.35 14.31 -3.57
N ALA A 869 -24.16 15.58 -3.93
CA ALA A 869 -22.97 16.07 -4.62
C ALA A 869 -21.70 15.90 -3.76
N LYS A 870 -21.76 16.23 -2.47
CA LYS A 870 -20.69 15.98 -1.48
C LYS A 870 -20.41 14.48 -1.31
N THR A 871 -21.45 13.65 -1.32
CA THR A 871 -21.32 12.19 -1.22
C THR A 871 -20.70 11.59 -2.48
N VAL A 872 -21.06 12.10 -3.66
CA VAL A 872 -20.47 11.67 -4.93
C VAL A 872 -18.99 12.01 -4.96
N ILE A 873 -18.58 13.25 -4.64
CA ILE A 873 -17.14 13.60 -4.61
C ILE A 873 -16.37 12.89 -3.50
N ALA A 874 -17.02 12.57 -2.37
CA ALA A 874 -16.39 11.82 -1.28
C ALA A 874 -16.16 10.33 -1.65
N LYS A 875 -17.05 9.76 -2.48
CA LYS A 875 -16.96 8.36 -2.92
C LYS A 875 -16.20 8.19 -4.24
N LEU A 876 -16.19 9.21 -5.10
CA LEU A 876 -15.59 9.22 -6.42
C LEU A 876 -14.63 10.42 -6.52
N PRO A 877 -13.38 10.28 -6.07
CA PRO A 877 -12.43 11.40 -6.00
C PRO A 877 -11.98 11.93 -7.38
N ASN A 878 -12.33 11.24 -8.47
CA ASN A 878 -12.13 11.71 -9.85
C ASN A 878 -13.19 12.74 -10.29
N PHE A 879 -14.24 12.99 -9.49
CA PHE A 879 -15.27 13.98 -9.78
C PHE A 879 -14.96 15.34 -9.14
N VAL A 880 -15.10 16.41 -9.91
CA VAL A 880 -14.99 17.80 -9.44
C VAL A 880 -16.38 18.39 -9.25
N ARG A 881 -16.66 18.95 -8.07
CA ARG A 881 -17.94 19.62 -7.77
C ARG A 881 -17.88 21.10 -8.19
N PHE A 882 -18.76 21.49 -9.10
CA PHE A 882 -19.04 22.89 -9.42
C PHE A 882 -20.27 23.36 -8.67
N SER A 883 -20.15 24.46 -7.93
CA SER A 883 -21.25 25.06 -7.17
C SER A 883 -21.14 26.58 -7.25
N VAL A 884 -22.23 27.22 -7.70
CA VAL A 884 -22.33 28.69 -7.76
C VAL A 884 -22.22 29.30 -6.37
N ASP A 885 -22.87 28.70 -5.38
CA ASP A 885 -22.85 29.17 -3.99
C ASP A 885 -21.44 29.13 -3.40
N LYS A 886 -20.67 28.08 -3.71
CA LYS A 886 -19.25 27.98 -3.31
C LYS A 886 -18.40 29.07 -3.96
N ILE A 887 -18.56 29.33 -5.26
CA ILE A 887 -17.77 30.35 -5.97
C ILE A 887 -18.09 31.75 -5.45
N ILE A 888 -19.36 32.08 -5.29
CA ILE A 888 -19.78 33.40 -4.77
C ILE A 888 -19.25 33.58 -3.34
N ARG A 889 -19.35 32.57 -2.48
CA ARG A 889 -18.78 32.62 -1.13
C ARG A 889 -17.26 32.82 -1.16
N ASP A 890 -16.55 31.96 -1.88
CA ASP A 890 -15.09 31.93 -1.89
C ASP A 890 -14.50 33.25 -2.45
N LYS A 891 -15.25 33.95 -3.32
CA LYS A 891 -14.81 35.18 -3.98
C LYS A 891 -15.35 36.48 -3.38
N TYR A 892 -16.58 36.47 -2.87
CA TYR A 892 -17.33 37.67 -2.46
C TYR A 892 -17.88 37.63 -1.02
N GLY A 893 -17.79 36.49 -0.33
CA GLY A 893 -18.33 36.31 1.01
C GLY A 893 -19.81 35.91 1.03
N LEU A 894 -20.50 36.11 2.15
CA LEU A 894 -21.87 35.69 2.39
C LEU A 894 -22.90 36.74 1.91
N TYR A 895 -23.93 36.26 1.20
CA TYR A 895 -25.02 37.10 0.68
C TYR A 895 -25.77 37.85 1.78
N GLY A 896 -25.89 39.17 1.62
CA GLY A 896 -26.62 40.03 2.57
C GLY A 896 -25.90 40.25 3.90
N ILE A 897 -24.67 39.75 4.04
CA ILE A 897 -23.78 39.98 5.18
C ILE A 897 -22.51 40.69 4.70
N ASP A 898 -21.74 40.07 3.80
CA ASP A 898 -20.45 40.57 3.33
C ASP A 898 -20.58 41.44 2.05
N PHE A 899 -21.69 41.30 1.32
CA PHE A 899 -21.99 42.14 0.16
C PHE A 899 -23.48 42.46 0.05
N ALA A 900 -23.78 43.62 -0.55
CA ALA A 900 -25.13 44.15 -0.69
C ALA A 900 -26.02 43.28 -1.61
N ARG A 901 -27.29 43.14 -1.23
CA ARG A 901 -28.25 42.20 -1.87
C ARG A 901 -28.45 42.47 -3.37
N ASP A 902 -28.32 43.72 -3.79
CA ASP A 902 -28.45 44.19 -5.18
C ASP A 902 -27.28 43.75 -6.08
N LYS A 903 -26.14 43.34 -5.52
CA LYS A 903 -24.97 42.86 -6.29
C LYS A 903 -25.03 41.38 -6.64
N TYR A 904 -25.94 40.63 -6.01
CA TYR A 904 -25.98 39.17 -6.14
C TYR A 904 -26.26 38.68 -7.56
N SER A 905 -27.12 39.36 -8.31
CA SER A 905 -27.38 39.00 -9.71
C SER A 905 -26.13 39.08 -10.58
N GLY A 906 -25.30 40.12 -10.39
CA GLY A 906 -24.04 40.25 -11.12
C GLY A 906 -23.01 39.18 -10.73
N TYR A 907 -22.94 38.79 -9.45
CA TYR A 907 -22.05 37.71 -9.00
C TYR A 907 -22.53 36.33 -9.44
N LEU A 908 -23.85 36.13 -9.54
CA LEU A 908 -24.45 34.94 -10.09
C LEU A 908 -24.05 34.75 -11.56
N ASP A 909 -24.16 35.80 -12.37
CA ASP A 909 -23.80 35.77 -13.79
C ASP A 909 -22.30 35.46 -13.98
N GLU A 910 -21.44 36.05 -13.16
CA GLU A 910 -19.99 35.82 -13.20
C GLU A 910 -19.61 34.39 -12.79
N ALA A 911 -20.18 33.89 -11.68
CA ALA A 911 -19.95 32.52 -11.23
C ALA A 911 -20.44 31.50 -12.27
N GLN A 912 -21.57 31.75 -12.91
CA GLN A 912 -22.08 30.89 -13.98
C GLN A 912 -21.16 30.90 -15.21
N ALA A 913 -20.66 32.07 -15.63
CA ALA A 913 -19.72 32.17 -16.74
C ALA A 913 -18.39 31.42 -16.45
N GLN A 914 -17.91 31.52 -15.21
CA GLN A 914 -16.74 30.79 -14.75
C GLN A 914 -16.96 29.27 -14.82
N ILE A 915 -18.06 28.76 -14.25
CA ILE A 915 -18.38 27.32 -14.25
C ILE A 915 -18.49 26.80 -15.69
N LYS A 916 -19.15 27.53 -16.60
CA LYS A 916 -19.27 27.11 -18.01
C LYS A 916 -17.90 26.94 -18.68
N THR A 917 -16.98 27.86 -18.40
CA THR A 917 -15.62 27.84 -18.95
C THR A 917 -14.79 26.69 -18.37
N GLU A 918 -14.82 26.53 -17.05
CA GLU A 918 -14.07 25.50 -16.34
C GLU A 918 -14.60 24.09 -16.63
N LEU A 919 -15.92 23.91 -16.69
CA LEU A 919 -16.57 22.65 -17.06
C LEU A 919 -16.13 22.20 -18.46
N ALA A 920 -16.18 23.11 -19.44
CA ALA A 920 -15.80 22.78 -20.80
C ALA A 920 -14.29 22.46 -20.92
N ALA A 921 -13.45 23.12 -20.13
CA ALA A 921 -12.01 22.82 -20.07
C ALA A 921 -11.74 21.45 -19.44
N LEU A 922 -12.38 21.16 -18.31
CA LEU A 922 -12.24 19.90 -17.57
C LEU A 922 -12.69 18.70 -18.42
N LEU A 923 -13.82 18.82 -19.13
CA LEU A 923 -14.31 17.73 -19.97
C LEU A 923 -13.42 17.48 -21.20
N ARG A 924 -12.81 18.52 -21.78
CA ARG A 924 -11.82 18.37 -22.87
C ARG A 924 -10.51 17.74 -22.43
N GLU A 925 -10.16 17.87 -21.15
CA GLU A 925 -8.98 17.25 -20.53
C GLU A 925 -9.12 15.71 -20.52
N GLY A 926 -10.34 15.19 -20.36
CA GLY A 926 -10.65 13.76 -20.43
C GLY A 926 -10.14 12.91 -19.26
N THR A 927 -9.56 13.53 -18.23
CA THR A 927 -8.94 12.86 -17.07
C THR A 927 -9.84 12.84 -15.83
N ARG A 928 -10.87 13.70 -15.78
CA ARG A 928 -11.74 13.93 -14.61
C ARG A 928 -13.19 14.12 -15.03
N ASP A 929 -14.09 13.78 -14.12
CA ASP A 929 -15.54 13.95 -14.28
C ASP A 929 -16.05 15.15 -13.46
N ALA A 930 -17.30 15.55 -13.68
CA ALA A 930 -17.89 16.71 -13.00
C ALA A 930 -19.24 16.39 -12.34
N VAL A 931 -19.45 16.94 -11.14
CA VAL A 931 -20.77 17.06 -10.52
C VAL A 931 -21.19 18.53 -10.53
N LEU A 932 -22.31 18.81 -11.19
CA LEU A 932 -22.88 20.16 -11.24
C LEU A 932 -23.93 20.32 -10.14
N ASP A 933 -23.53 20.96 -9.03
CA ASP A 933 -24.43 21.33 -7.94
C ASP A 933 -25.04 22.72 -8.24
N LEU A 934 -25.90 22.73 -9.25
CA LEU A 934 -26.60 23.91 -9.78
C LEU A 934 -28.11 23.75 -9.66
N SER A 935 -28.84 24.86 -9.72
CA SER A 935 -30.30 24.88 -9.53
C SER A 935 -31.09 24.29 -10.71
N PHE A 936 -30.55 24.31 -11.94
CA PHE A 936 -31.16 23.76 -13.16
C PHE A 936 -32.68 24.00 -13.30
N TRP A 937 -33.09 25.23 -13.01
CA TRP A 937 -34.48 25.57 -12.70
C TRP A 937 -35.41 25.64 -13.92
N ASN A 938 -34.89 25.84 -15.14
CA ASN A 938 -35.69 25.79 -16.36
C ASN A 938 -35.03 24.93 -17.44
N ARG A 939 -35.80 24.53 -18.46
CA ARG A 939 -35.36 23.64 -19.52
C ARG A 939 -34.27 24.27 -20.39
N ALA A 940 -34.42 25.54 -20.77
CA ALA A 940 -33.44 26.24 -21.61
C ALA A 940 -32.04 26.25 -20.97
N TYR A 941 -31.98 26.40 -19.65
CA TYR A 941 -30.74 26.38 -18.87
C TYR A 941 -30.14 24.98 -18.78
N ARG A 942 -30.97 23.92 -18.69
CA ARG A 942 -30.48 22.53 -18.76
C ARG A 942 -29.93 22.21 -20.15
N ASP A 943 -30.65 22.60 -21.20
CA ASP A 943 -30.25 22.36 -22.59
C ASP A 943 -28.93 23.08 -22.93
N GLU A 944 -28.71 24.28 -22.39
CA GLU A 944 -27.44 24.99 -22.53
C GLU A 944 -26.26 24.18 -21.97
N TYR A 945 -26.38 23.64 -20.75
CA TYR A 945 -25.30 22.83 -20.15
C TYR A 945 -25.12 21.48 -20.85
N LYS A 946 -26.20 20.83 -21.27
CA LYS A 946 -26.13 19.60 -22.09
C LYS A 946 -25.32 19.86 -23.36
N ALA A 947 -25.60 20.96 -24.06
CA ALA A 947 -24.87 21.35 -25.27
C ALA A 947 -23.38 21.65 -24.98
N ILE A 948 -23.05 22.29 -23.85
CA ILE A 948 -21.66 22.52 -23.44
C ILE A 948 -20.93 21.19 -23.20
N ILE A 949 -21.57 20.27 -22.50
CA ILE A 949 -21.01 18.95 -22.15
C ILE A 949 -20.79 18.12 -23.42
N GLU A 950 -21.80 18.02 -24.28
CA GLU A 950 -21.72 17.26 -25.54
C GLU A 950 -20.67 17.84 -26.49
N LYS A 951 -20.61 19.18 -26.62
CA LYS A 951 -19.60 19.85 -27.47
C LYS A 951 -18.18 19.65 -26.95
N ALA A 952 -18.00 19.43 -25.64
CA ALA A 952 -16.72 19.09 -25.03
C ALA A 952 -16.39 17.59 -25.10
N GLY A 953 -17.25 16.76 -25.70
CA GLY A 953 -17.07 15.30 -25.81
C GLY A 953 -17.52 14.52 -24.57
N GLY A 954 -18.17 15.17 -23.61
CA GLY A 954 -18.68 14.56 -22.38
C GLY A 954 -20.05 13.92 -22.55
N ARG A 955 -20.41 13.04 -21.60
CA ARG A 955 -21.77 12.52 -21.42
C ARG A 955 -22.39 13.16 -20.18
N TRP A 956 -23.70 13.35 -20.19
CA TRP A 956 -24.42 13.93 -19.04
C TRP A 956 -25.40 12.92 -18.43
N VAL A 957 -25.63 13.07 -17.12
CA VAL A 957 -26.68 12.36 -16.38
C VAL A 957 -27.44 13.42 -15.60
N LEU A 958 -28.75 13.56 -15.89
CA LEU A 958 -29.62 14.51 -15.21
C LEU A 958 -30.31 13.81 -14.04
N VAL A 959 -30.09 14.28 -12.81
CA VAL A 959 -30.75 13.75 -11.61
C VAL A 959 -31.78 14.77 -11.12
N PHE A 960 -33.05 14.41 -11.15
CA PHE A 960 -34.14 15.25 -10.65
C PHE A 960 -34.57 14.80 -9.26
N LEU A 961 -34.29 15.63 -8.25
CA LEU A 961 -34.78 15.45 -6.89
C LEU A 961 -36.14 16.14 -6.75
N ASP A 962 -37.21 15.38 -6.97
CA ASP A 962 -38.59 15.85 -7.03
C ASP A 962 -39.18 16.00 -5.63
N ALA A 963 -39.35 17.25 -5.17
CA ALA A 963 -39.76 17.60 -3.82
C ALA A 963 -40.96 18.56 -3.85
N GLY A 964 -41.93 18.36 -2.95
CA GLY A 964 -43.13 19.20 -2.85
C GLY A 964 -42.85 20.65 -2.40
N LYS A 965 -43.78 21.56 -2.72
CA LYS A 965 -43.67 23.01 -2.41
C LYS A 965 -43.50 23.26 -0.91
N GLU A 966 -44.36 22.63 -0.13
CA GLU A 966 -44.43 22.76 1.32
C GLU A 966 -43.14 22.25 1.98
N LEU A 967 -42.59 21.16 1.45
CA LEU A 967 -41.33 20.56 1.88
C LEU A 967 -40.13 21.46 1.58
N LEU A 968 -40.06 22.04 0.39
CA LEU A 968 -38.97 22.96 0.03
C LEU A 968 -39.03 24.24 0.87
N TRP A 969 -40.23 24.77 1.12
CA TRP A 969 -40.41 25.95 1.97
C TRP A 969 -40.01 25.68 3.42
N SER A 970 -40.44 24.55 3.98
CA SER A 970 -40.06 24.09 5.32
C SER A 970 -38.53 23.96 5.46
N ARG A 971 -37.85 23.38 4.44
CA ARG A 971 -36.38 23.29 4.41
C ARG A 971 -35.69 24.64 4.42
N ILE A 972 -36.20 25.62 3.66
CA ILE A 972 -35.65 26.98 3.59
C ILE A 972 -35.78 27.68 4.95
N GLN A 973 -36.95 27.56 5.58
CA GLN A 973 -37.20 28.12 6.90
C GLN A 973 -36.30 27.47 7.97
N GLY A 974 -36.18 26.14 7.98
CA GLY A 974 -35.33 25.43 8.93
C GLY A 974 -33.85 25.77 8.81
N ARG A 975 -33.35 25.94 7.58
CA ARG A 975 -31.95 26.38 7.34
C ARG A 975 -31.73 27.85 7.73
N ARG A 976 -32.72 28.73 7.54
CA ARG A 976 -32.68 30.13 8.00
C ARG A 976 -32.58 30.20 9.52
N THR A 977 -33.42 29.44 10.22
CA THR A 977 -33.39 29.34 11.68
C THR A 977 -32.06 28.77 12.20
N ALA A 978 -31.49 27.77 11.53
CA ALA A 978 -30.18 27.22 11.90
C ALA A 978 -29.03 28.22 11.71
N ARG A 979 -29.01 28.94 10.58
CA ARG A 979 -28.05 30.02 10.30
C ARG A 979 -28.13 31.13 11.35
N ASP A 980 -29.34 31.56 11.68
CA ASP A 980 -29.58 32.70 12.59
C ASP A 980 -29.17 32.40 14.05
N ARG A 981 -29.01 31.11 14.41
CA ARG A 981 -28.44 30.66 15.69
C ARG A 981 -26.91 30.78 15.77
N ILE A 982 -26.23 30.94 14.63
CA ILE A 982 -24.76 31.08 14.57
C ILE A 982 -24.40 32.56 14.72
N PRO A 983 -23.61 32.98 15.73
CA PRO A 983 -23.20 34.39 15.89
C PRO A 983 -22.42 34.90 14.68
N VAL A 984 -22.71 36.12 14.21
CA VAL A 984 -22.08 36.71 13.00
C VAL A 984 -20.55 36.77 13.16
N GLU A 985 -20.07 37.15 14.34
CA GLU A 985 -18.65 37.26 14.66
C GLU A 985 -17.88 35.92 14.78
N SER A 986 -18.57 34.77 14.75
CA SER A 986 -17.93 33.46 14.87
C SER A 986 -17.20 32.99 13.60
N GLY A 987 -17.48 33.62 12.44
CA GLY A 987 -16.96 33.16 11.14
C GLY A 987 -17.45 31.77 10.70
N ALA A 988 -18.34 31.12 11.47
CA ALA A 988 -18.81 29.75 11.24
C ALA A 988 -20.06 29.65 10.35
N ARG A 989 -20.54 30.78 9.81
CA ARG A 989 -21.60 30.79 8.79
C ARG A 989 -20.97 30.42 7.44
N ASP A 990 -21.47 29.38 6.78
CA ASP A 990 -20.97 28.95 5.48
C ASP A 990 -21.94 29.27 4.34
N GLY A 991 -21.47 29.20 3.10
CA GLY A 991 -22.29 29.41 1.90
C GLY A 991 -23.31 28.29 1.61
N ASP A 992 -23.32 27.23 2.42
CA ASP A 992 -24.35 26.18 2.40
C ASP A 992 -25.48 26.51 3.43
N SER A 993 -25.31 27.55 4.24
CA SER A 993 -26.29 28.11 5.18
C SER A 993 -27.28 29.00 4.43
N ALA A 994 -28.59 28.85 4.66
CA ALA A 994 -29.63 29.43 3.83
C ALA A 994 -29.47 30.92 3.48
N TYR A 995 -29.72 31.25 2.21
CA TYR A 995 -30.09 32.59 1.77
C TYR A 995 -31.31 33.11 2.54
N ASP A 996 -31.37 34.42 2.77
CA ASP A 996 -32.54 35.08 3.36
C ASP A 996 -33.66 35.19 2.31
N ILE A 997 -34.27 34.05 1.95
CA ILE A 997 -35.31 33.95 0.92
C ILE A 997 -36.65 34.36 1.52
N GLU A 998 -37.20 35.47 1.06
CA GLU A 998 -38.54 35.94 1.40
C GLU A 998 -39.63 35.07 0.73
N PRO A 999 -40.83 34.94 1.31
CA PRO A 999 -41.93 34.15 0.74
C PRO A 999 -42.21 34.47 -0.72
N GLU A 1000 -42.18 35.76 -1.07
CA GLU A 1000 -42.44 36.28 -2.42
C GLU A 1000 -41.36 35.80 -3.41
N THR A 1001 -40.10 35.76 -2.96
CA THR A 1001 -38.96 35.25 -3.74
C THR A 1001 -39.04 33.75 -3.95
N PHE A 1002 -39.47 32.99 -2.93
CA PHE A 1002 -39.69 31.54 -3.08
C PHE A 1002 -40.85 31.22 -4.02
N GLU A 1003 -41.97 31.95 -3.90
CA GLU A 1003 -43.10 31.85 -4.82
C GLU A 1003 -42.68 32.15 -6.25
N MET A 1004 -41.84 33.16 -6.47
CA MET A 1004 -41.27 33.47 -7.78
C MET A 1004 -40.46 32.28 -8.35
N TYR A 1005 -39.56 31.69 -7.57
CA TYR A 1005 -38.76 30.54 -8.03
C TYR A 1005 -39.59 29.27 -8.22
N TRP A 1006 -40.59 29.03 -7.37
CA TRP A 1006 -41.47 27.86 -7.49
C TRP A 1006 -42.35 27.95 -8.74
N ASN A 1007 -42.96 29.11 -8.98
CA ASN A 1007 -43.83 29.32 -10.15
C ASN A 1007 -43.04 29.38 -11.46
N GLY A 1008 -41.75 29.74 -11.40
CA GLY A 1008 -40.84 29.74 -12.55
C GLY A 1008 -40.11 28.42 -12.82
N PHE A 1009 -40.25 27.41 -11.95
CA PHE A 1009 -39.55 26.13 -12.10
C PHE A 1009 -40.21 25.27 -13.19
N GLU A 1010 -39.43 24.85 -14.18
CA GLU A 1010 -39.87 23.88 -15.19
C GLU A 1010 -39.32 22.49 -14.83
N PRO A 1011 -40.14 21.59 -14.25
CA PRO A 1011 -39.68 20.27 -13.85
C PRO A 1011 -39.21 19.47 -15.06
N PRO A 1012 -38.05 18.77 -14.99
CA PRO A 1012 -37.64 17.84 -16.02
C PRO A 1012 -38.71 16.78 -16.25
N ASN A 1013 -39.09 16.59 -17.52
CA ASN A 1013 -40.07 15.59 -17.92
C ASN A 1013 -39.76 15.11 -19.34
N GLY A 1014 -39.26 13.88 -19.46
CA GLY A 1014 -38.87 13.31 -20.75
C GLY A 1014 -37.57 13.89 -21.31
N GLU A 1015 -36.66 14.28 -20.44
CA GLU A 1015 -35.34 14.85 -20.72
C GLU A 1015 -34.18 13.87 -20.42
N GLU A 1016 -34.50 12.58 -20.38
CA GLU A 1016 -33.63 11.48 -19.91
C GLU A 1016 -33.20 11.64 -18.44
N GLU A 1017 -34.09 12.20 -17.62
CA GLU A 1017 -33.86 12.39 -16.20
C GLU A 1017 -33.97 11.09 -15.39
N ILE A 1018 -33.07 10.94 -14.42
CA ILE A 1018 -33.24 10.01 -13.31
C ILE A 1018 -34.03 10.74 -12.22
N ARG A 1019 -35.33 10.48 -12.15
CA ARG A 1019 -36.24 11.10 -11.18
C ARG A 1019 -36.23 10.34 -9.86
N TYR A 1020 -35.87 11.02 -8.79
CA TYR A 1020 -36.03 10.58 -7.42
C TYR A 1020 -37.07 11.43 -6.74
N VAL A 1021 -38.21 10.83 -6.40
CA VAL A 1021 -39.20 11.48 -5.55
C VAL A 1021 -38.61 11.59 -4.16
N VAL A 1022 -38.30 12.81 -3.77
CA VAL A 1022 -37.91 13.18 -2.42
C VAL A 1022 -39.20 13.36 -1.65
N THR A 1023 -39.76 12.21 -1.25
CA THR A 1023 -41.01 12.12 -0.50
C THR A 1023 -40.87 12.83 0.80
#